data_AF-A0A2E0RQM6-F1
#
_entry.id   AF-A0A2E0RQM6-F1
#
_cell.length_a   1.000
_cell.length_b   1.000
_cell.length_c   1.000
_cell.angle_alpha   90.00
_cell.angle_beta   90.00
_cell.angle_gamma   90.00
#
_symmetry.space_group_name_H-M   'P 1'
#
loop_
_entity.id
_entity.type
_entity.pdbx_description
1 polymer ?
#
loop_
_entity_poly.entity_id
_entity_poly.type
_entity_poly.pdbx_seq_one_letter_code
_entity_poly.pdbx_strand_id
1 'polypeptide(L)'
;MARITSAIEFPDDDPAPMLTHLDRWATSTLTDAGSWGSIVERCSVWADYSPRNQVLLASYGIATPVAGAATWEQVPSSEAGRPCAVRAGEHGLPVRVPVPTTVTAQSTRSRSGQRARVPGSMKWERVFAAEQLARRPAVGALAWSPVPEQLTGPGGERELAEMVRQSVGRLTGHTPRRVGDPWERLVEVAGDVPLGRRRPELRPALCRQAAWLALDRLGHAPGPLPGFDPTRVRGRLRWELLADTRRATDQIIGAFSDVLDHDLTVSSLPRMDIADDRTVAKGRQNYLAPADVASLPKGVWVEAGPYTVHEWAARGVPGADGRAGFFRVSDTGYLATYETVEGARWRIESTRTGRRGLLDEGTTDDLESAQRAVCQIVADRYPTLAALIPTEANEPPVRVFAPARDGWQPLADARDGRAQTRQLTDRIQLVVAPGPGGRWENLVITDSQIRQLPLVGDEESAKTAVEDAGRRTALGHAAETPQLADQLIAEAALNGTFARELLADVIGHRLADADASEFADPDIGVARLAELLADTGVVTPPTIVDVLVADGATVDEIATVVPQIGLPIPAAVRTLADRFEVPRVEVGSMLGATVDELQSAGCSPAELLSAHPREVLRSLDARPHTWETAATTMVESGTPTATVIRHLAAHAPTPEAFASGVAMICDRPEVAFAHSARHAHSDDLAALGSIYELEPATTAQLLADAGTHPATAYESLVAACDGDVEAADALSIRHLNLDPTTLDERDVVVDLTTTQGLREALPTPVAASELDLAEQLAALVDRTPLIPLSPTGGNEP
;
A
#
# COMPACT_ATOMS: atom_id res chain seq x y z
N MET A 1 -9.51 8.20 30.85
CA MET A 1 -10.10 8.09 29.51
C MET A 1 -9.94 6.65 29.05
N ALA A 2 -11.00 6.06 28.48
CA ALA A 2 -11.01 4.65 28.13
C ALA A 2 -10.04 4.39 26.96
N ARG A 3 -9.10 3.45 27.14
CA ARG A 3 -8.36 2.91 26.00
C ARG A 3 -9.36 2.20 25.09
N ILE A 4 -9.25 2.39 23.79
CA ILE A 4 -10.00 1.58 22.82
C ILE A 4 -9.33 0.21 22.82
N THR A 5 -9.88 -0.73 23.57
CA THR A 5 -9.29 -2.06 23.82
C THR A 5 -9.50 -3.05 22.69
N SER A 6 -10.32 -2.70 21.69
CA SER A 6 -10.66 -3.56 20.55
C SER A 6 -10.86 -2.72 19.29
N ALA A 7 -10.45 -3.24 18.14
CA ALA A 7 -10.72 -2.63 16.84
C ALA A 7 -12.23 -2.44 16.63
N ILE A 8 -12.64 -1.22 16.28
CA ILE A 8 -14.01 -0.93 15.84
C ILE A 8 -14.06 -1.20 14.35
N GLU A 9 -14.95 -2.06 13.88
CA GLU A 9 -15.06 -2.41 12.47
C GLU A 9 -16.49 -2.25 11.98
N PHE A 10 -16.63 -1.70 10.77
CA PHE A 10 -17.88 -1.64 10.05
C PHE A 10 -17.68 -2.30 8.69
N PRO A 11 -18.61 -3.13 8.22
CA PRO A 11 -18.55 -3.68 6.86
C PRO A 11 -18.51 -2.55 5.82
N ASP A 12 -17.70 -2.70 4.77
CA ASP A 12 -17.59 -1.72 3.68
C ASP A 12 -18.92 -1.57 2.92
N ASP A 13 -19.63 -2.68 2.71
CA ASP A 13 -20.84 -2.74 1.88
C ASP A 13 -22.15 -2.45 2.63
N ASP A 14 -22.13 -2.42 3.98
CA ASP A 14 -23.34 -2.22 4.79
C ASP A 14 -23.20 -1.06 5.79
N PRO A 15 -23.97 0.04 5.62
CA PRO A 15 -23.98 1.14 6.58
C PRO A 15 -24.77 0.86 7.86
N ALA A 16 -25.59 -0.20 7.93
CA ALA A 16 -26.51 -0.45 9.03
C ALA A 16 -25.83 -0.65 10.40
N PRO A 17 -24.67 -1.33 10.51
CA PRO A 17 -23.94 -1.45 11.77
C PRO A 17 -23.48 -0.10 12.32
N MET A 18 -22.94 0.78 11.46
CA MET A 18 -22.56 2.14 11.87
C MET A 18 -23.78 2.96 12.31
N LEU A 19 -24.91 2.86 11.61
CA LEU A 19 -26.14 3.57 12.01
C LEU A 19 -26.66 3.07 13.37
N THR A 20 -26.61 1.76 13.60
CA THR A 20 -27.03 1.14 14.87
C THR A 20 -26.11 1.55 16.02
N HIS A 21 -24.81 1.64 15.77
CA HIS A 21 -23.82 2.16 16.71
C HIS A 21 -24.15 3.61 17.11
N LEU A 22 -24.38 4.49 16.13
CA LEU A 22 -24.74 5.88 16.37
C LEU A 22 -26.09 6.02 17.12
N ASP A 23 -27.09 5.22 16.76
CA ASP A 23 -28.40 5.21 17.43
C ASP A 23 -28.26 4.84 18.91
N ARG A 24 -27.47 3.81 19.23
CA ARG A 24 -27.22 3.36 20.61
C ARG A 24 -26.43 4.40 21.40
N TRP A 25 -25.38 4.95 20.81
CA TRP A 25 -24.56 5.98 21.44
C TRP A 25 -25.37 7.25 21.71
N ALA A 26 -26.16 7.73 20.74
CA ALA A 26 -26.95 8.93 20.89
C ALA A 26 -28.07 8.78 21.94
N THR A 27 -28.62 7.58 22.06
CA THR A 27 -29.65 7.27 23.08
C THR A 27 -29.06 7.32 24.49
N SER A 28 -27.83 6.84 24.66
CA SER A 28 -27.15 6.74 25.96
C SER A 28 -26.39 8.01 26.37
N THR A 29 -25.91 8.80 25.40
CA THR A 29 -25.01 9.94 25.65
C THR A 29 -25.71 11.29 25.47
N LEU A 30 -26.60 11.44 24.49
CA LEU A 30 -27.29 12.71 24.22
C LEU A 30 -28.60 12.76 25.01
N THR A 31 -28.49 12.71 26.33
CA THR A 31 -29.64 12.57 27.26
C THR A 31 -30.13 13.88 27.85
N ASP A 32 -29.34 14.95 27.77
CA ASP A 32 -29.63 16.26 28.35
C ASP A 32 -28.97 17.38 27.56
N ALA A 33 -29.32 18.62 27.88
CA ALA A 33 -28.84 19.80 27.16
C ALA A 33 -27.33 20.06 27.35
N GLY A 34 -26.75 19.70 28.50
CA GLY A 34 -25.32 19.87 28.78
C GLY A 34 -24.48 18.89 27.97
N SER A 35 -24.87 17.60 27.99
CA SER A 35 -24.24 16.56 27.18
C SER A 35 -24.36 16.85 25.68
N TRP A 36 -25.51 17.37 25.23
CA TRP A 36 -25.69 17.84 23.86
C TRP A 36 -24.72 18.98 23.52
N GLY A 37 -24.73 20.06 24.30
CA GLY A 37 -23.89 21.24 24.07
C GLY A 37 -22.40 20.88 23.99
N SER A 38 -21.91 20.09 24.95
CA SER A 38 -20.51 19.63 24.97
C SER A 38 -20.12 18.87 23.72
N ILE A 39 -21.00 18.02 23.19
CA ILE A 39 -20.71 17.24 21.99
C ILE A 39 -20.76 18.11 20.73
N VAL A 40 -21.74 19.01 20.61
CA VAL A 40 -21.85 19.94 19.46
C VAL A 40 -20.62 20.82 19.35
N GLU A 41 -20.14 21.37 20.46
CA GLU A 41 -18.91 22.18 20.52
C GLU A 41 -17.68 21.33 20.16
N ARG A 42 -17.59 20.11 20.72
CA ARG A 42 -16.49 19.19 20.44
C ARG A 42 -16.37 18.84 18.97
N CYS A 43 -17.49 18.70 18.25
CA CYS A 43 -17.47 18.46 16.82
C CYS A 43 -16.68 19.53 16.03
N SER A 44 -16.54 20.76 16.56
CA SER A 44 -15.70 21.80 15.94
C SER A 44 -14.21 21.42 15.88
N VAL A 45 -13.73 20.49 16.70
CA VAL A 45 -12.35 19.97 16.63
C VAL A 45 -12.08 19.26 15.30
N TRP A 46 -13.12 18.74 14.65
CA TRP A 46 -13.04 17.96 13.40
C TRP A 46 -13.81 18.65 12.26
N ALA A 47 -13.76 20.00 12.19
CA ALA A 47 -14.54 20.77 11.22
C ALA A 47 -14.20 20.47 9.74
N ASP A 48 -13.03 19.87 9.49
CA ASP A 48 -12.57 19.36 8.20
C ASP A 48 -13.20 18.02 7.80
N TYR A 49 -13.76 17.28 8.76
CA TYR A 49 -14.52 16.06 8.50
C TYR A 49 -15.97 16.38 8.16
N SER A 50 -16.61 15.50 7.39
CA SER A 50 -18.05 15.60 7.14
C SER A 50 -18.84 15.62 8.47
N PRO A 51 -19.99 16.32 8.55
CA PRO A 51 -20.79 16.37 9.79
C PRO A 51 -21.15 14.99 10.36
N ARG A 52 -21.33 13.98 9.51
CA ARG A 52 -21.56 12.61 9.95
C ARG A 52 -20.30 11.98 10.57
N ASN A 53 -19.12 12.22 9.99
CA ASN A 53 -17.86 11.76 10.57
C ASN A 53 -17.54 12.51 11.87
N GLN A 54 -17.85 13.80 12.00
CA GLN A 54 -17.72 14.56 13.25
C GLN A 54 -18.49 13.86 14.39
N VAL A 55 -19.75 13.48 14.12
CA VAL A 55 -20.60 12.76 15.09
C VAL A 55 -20.08 11.34 15.35
N LEU A 56 -19.58 10.65 14.33
CA LEU A 56 -18.99 9.32 14.47
C LEU A 56 -17.73 9.36 15.35
N LEU A 57 -16.86 10.35 15.17
CA LEU A 57 -15.68 10.56 16.01
C LEU A 57 -16.05 10.89 17.45
N ALA A 58 -17.08 11.71 17.66
CA ALA A 58 -17.65 11.95 18.99
C ALA A 58 -18.15 10.66 19.64
N SER A 59 -18.73 9.75 18.85
CA SER A 59 -19.24 8.46 19.33
C SER A 59 -18.16 7.50 19.83
N TYR A 60 -16.92 7.67 19.38
CA TYR A 60 -15.76 6.92 19.87
C TYR A 60 -15.21 7.46 21.19
N GLY A 61 -15.75 8.59 21.69
CA GLY A 61 -15.31 9.22 22.93
C GLY A 61 -14.04 10.07 22.79
N ILE A 62 -13.58 10.32 21.55
CA ILE A 62 -12.40 11.14 21.28
C ILE A 62 -12.72 12.62 21.54
N ALA A 63 -11.71 13.37 22.01
CA ALA A 63 -11.79 14.81 22.24
C ALA A 63 -10.65 15.60 21.58
N THR A 64 -9.70 14.92 20.95
CA THR A 64 -8.53 15.51 20.31
C THR A 64 -8.65 15.46 18.77
N PRO A 65 -7.86 16.25 18.03
CA PRO A 65 -7.78 16.13 16.57
C PRO A 65 -7.44 14.69 16.16
N VAL A 66 -7.96 14.29 14.99
CA VAL A 66 -7.75 12.96 14.42
C VAL A 66 -7.20 13.09 13.00
N ALA A 67 -6.30 12.19 12.62
CA ALA A 67 -5.68 12.20 11.30
C ALA A 67 -5.21 10.79 10.90
N GLY A 68 -4.92 10.57 9.62
CA GLY A 68 -4.21 9.36 9.18
C GLY A 68 -2.77 9.33 9.72
N ALA A 69 -2.14 8.15 9.72
CA ALA A 69 -0.76 8.00 10.21
C ALA A 69 0.23 8.90 9.46
N ALA A 70 0.15 8.93 8.12
CA ALA A 70 0.98 9.79 7.28
C ALA A 70 0.80 11.29 7.58
N THR A 71 -0.43 11.72 7.88
CA THR A 71 -0.70 13.11 8.27
C THR A 71 -0.06 13.45 9.62
N TRP A 72 -0.04 12.51 10.57
CA TRP A 72 0.64 12.71 11.84
C TRP A 72 2.16 12.82 11.69
N GLU A 73 2.75 12.11 10.74
CA GLU A 73 4.19 12.20 10.45
C GLU A 73 4.64 13.57 9.92
N GLN A 74 3.71 14.41 9.46
CA GLN A 74 4.00 15.79 9.07
C GLN A 74 3.92 16.77 10.24
N VAL A 75 3.33 16.37 11.38
CA VAL A 75 3.14 17.23 12.54
C VAL A 75 4.39 17.18 13.43
N PRO A 76 5.04 18.33 13.73
CA PRO A 76 6.14 18.39 14.67
C PRO A 76 5.73 17.85 16.05
N SER A 77 6.50 16.90 16.58
CA SER A 77 6.22 16.37 17.92
C SER A 77 6.91 17.19 19.01
N SER A 78 6.53 16.94 20.26
CA SER A 78 7.20 17.47 21.45
C SER A 78 8.66 17.01 21.58
N GLU A 79 9.08 16.01 20.81
CA GLU A 79 10.47 15.54 20.75
C GLU A 79 11.19 16.22 19.58
N ALA A 80 12.30 16.91 19.88
CA ALA A 80 13.06 17.66 18.87
C ALA A 80 13.56 16.75 17.73
N GLY A 81 13.33 17.17 16.49
CA GLY A 81 13.80 16.48 15.29
C GLY A 81 13.03 15.19 14.96
N ARG A 82 11.92 14.90 15.64
CA ARG A 82 11.08 13.72 15.37
C ARG A 82 9.63 14.12 15.14
N PRO A 83 8.97 13.59 14.10
CA PRO A 83 7.55 13.85 13.86
C PRO A 83 6.67 13.05 14.81
N CYS A 84 5.38 13.38 14.88
CA CYS A 84 4.41 12.58 15.62
C CYS A 84 4.34 11.17 15.02
N ALA A 85 4.03 10.18 15.86
CA ALA A 85 3.80 8.81 15.38
C ALA A 85 2.77 8.11 16.26
N VAL A 86 2.01 7.23 15.63
CA VAL A 86 1.03 6.36 16.29
C VAL A 86 1.77 5.38 17.21
N ARG A 87 1.23 5.13 18.40
CA ARG A 87 1.78 4.14 19.33
C ARG A 87 1.54 2.72 18.78
N ALA A 88 2.56 1.87 18.88
CA ALA A 88 2.45 0.47 18.48
C ALA A 88 1.27 -0.21 19.20
N GLY A 89 0.48 -0.98 18.44
CA GLY A 89 -0.69 -1.70 18.95
C GLY A 89 -1.98 -0.87 19.09
N GLU A 90 -1.99 0.42 18.73
CA GLU A 90 -3.21 1.21 18.68
C GLU A 90 -4.08 0.84 17.46
N HIS A 91 -5.39 0.80 17.66
CA HIS A 91 -6.35 0.51 16.59
C HIS A 91 -6.88 1.81 15.97
N GLY A 92 -6.91 1.85 14.63
CA GLY A 92 -7.43 2.99 13.88
C GLY A 92 -8.96 3.10 13.97
N LEU A 93 -9.45 4.33 14.10
CA LEU A 93 -10.85 4.70 14.13
C LEU A 93 -11.39 4.74 12.70
N PRO A 94 -12.45 3.97 12.37
CA PRO A 94 -13.00 4.00 11.03
C PRO A 94 -13.79 5.30 10.80
N VAL A 95 -13.46 6.02 9.72
CA VAL A 95 -14.20 7.18 9.21
C VAL A 95 -14.58 6.94 7.75
N ARG A 96 -15.68 7.53 7.30
CA ARG A 96 -16.20 7.27 5.96
C ARG A 96 -15.73 8.33 4.98
N VAL A 97 -15.05 7.93 3.91
CA VAL A 97 -14.46 8.84 2.92
C VAL A 97 -15.08 8.57 1.54
N PRO A 98 -15.50 9.61 0.80
CA PRO A 98 -15.94 9.43 -0.58
C PRO A 98 -14.75 9.06 -1.46
N VAL A 99 -14.91 8.02 -2.27
CA VAL A 99 -14.03 7.73 -3.39
C VAL A 99 -14.49 8.63 -4.54
N PRO A 100 -13.70 9.63 -4.94
CA PRO A 100 -14.10 10.53 -6.01
C PRO A 100 -14.28 9.74 -7.32
N THR A 101 -15.39 9.94 -7.99
CA THR A 101 -15.65 9.40 -9.33
C THR A 101 -15.94 10.53 -10.29
N THR A 102 -15.33 10.48 -11.46
CA THR A 102 -15.50 11.54 -12.46
C THR A 102 -16.80 11.31 -13.21
N VAL A 103 -17.74 12.26 -13.12
CA VAL A 103 -18.98 12.20 -13.91
C VAL A 103 -18.88 13.24 -15.02
N THR A 104 -19.12 12.81 -16.26
CA THR A 104 -19.20 13.72 -17.40
C THR A 104 -20.62 14.29 -17.46
N ALA A 105 -20.83 15.52 -16.97
CA ALA A 105 -22.11 16.19 -17.11
C ALA A 105 -22.29 16.63 -18.57
N GLN A 106 -23.19 15.98 -19.30
CA GLN A 106 -23.61 16.45 -20.62
C GLN A 106 -24.50 17.68 -20.46
N SER A 107 -23.91 18.87 -20.59
CA SER A 107 -24.67 20.10 -20.79
C SER A 107 -25.27 20.09 -22.21
N THR A 108 -26.58 20.22 -22.32
CA THR A 108 -27.30 20.30 -23.61
C THR A 108 -26.94 21.54 -24.44
N ARG A 109 -26.10 22.46 -23.92
CA ARG A 109 -25.70 23.71 -24.61
C ARG A 109 -24.19 23.86 -24.85
N SER A 110 -23.35 22.89 -24.48
CA SER A 110 -21.90 22.92 -24.78
C SER A 110 -21.43 21.58 -25.35
N ARG A 111 -20.69 21.61 -26.48
CA ARG A 111 -20.06 20.41 -27.06
C ARG A 111 -18.80 19.95 -26.30
N SER A 112 -18.32 20.72 -25.33
CA SER A 112 -17.37 20.26 -24.31
C SER A 112 -18.14 19.97 -23.02
N GLY A 113 -18.22 18.70 -22.64
CA GLY A 113 -18.78 18.30 -21.35
C GLY A 113 -17.86 18.80 -20.23
N GLN A 114 -18.40 19.57 -19.29
CA GLN A 114 -17.69 19.86 -18.04
C GLN A 114 -17.70 18.56 -17.22
N ARG A 115 -16.53 17.96 -17.02
CA ARG A 115 -16.34 16.87 -16.06
C ARG A 115 -16.35 17.47 -14.66
N ALA A 116 -17.24 16.99 -13.80
CA ALA A 116 -17.26 17.32 -12.40
C ALA A 116 -16.83 16.09 -11.60
N ARG A 117 -15.92 16.25 -10.63
CA ARG A 117 -15.67 15.20 -9.64
C ARG A 117 -16.91 15.12 -8.76
N VAL A 118 -17.58 13.98 -8.77
CA VAL A 118 -18.73 13.70 -7.92
C VAL A 118 -18.31 12.59 -6.95
N PRO A 119 -18.76 12.60 -5.70
CA PRO A 119 -18.60 11.44 -4.82
C PRO A 119 -19.18 10.19 -5.52
N GLY A 120 -18.35 9.16 -5.72
CA GLY A 120 -18.78 7.89 -6.31
C GLY A 120 -19.20 6.89 -5.24
N SER A 121 -18.34 5.92 -4.96
CA SER A 121 -18.48 5.00 -3.83
C SER A 121 -17.94 5.64 -2.54
N MET A 122 -18.19 5.01 -1.39
CA MET A 122 -17.63 5.41 -0.10
C MET A 122 -16.78 4.25 0.41
N LYS A 123 -15.63 4.52 1.03
CA LYS A 123 -14.81 3.52 1.73
C LYS A 123 -14.60 3.88 3.20
N TRP A 124 -14.24 2.90 4.02
CA TRP A 124 -13.74 3.14 5.36
C TRP A 124 -12.24 3.42 5.34
N GLU A 125 -11.83 4.50 5.99
CA GLU A 125 -10.42 4.86 6.21
C GLU A 125 -10.11 4.86 7.70
N ARG A 126 -8.87 4.53 8.04
CA ARG A 126 -8.41 4.46 9.45
C ARG A 126 -7.73 5.75 9.84
N VAL A 127 -8.21 6.37 10.93
CA VAL A 127 -7.60 7.58 11.50
C VAL A 127 -7.26 7.36 12.98
N PHE A 128 -6.32 8.15 13.49
CA PHE A 128 -5.80 8.05 14.84
C PHE A 128 -5.95 9.39 15.55
N ALA A 129 -6.38 9.36 16.81
CA ALA A 129 -6.47 10.54 17.64
C ALA A 129 -5.11 10.94 18.24
N ALA A 130 -4.94 12.22 18.57
CA ALA A 130 -3.69 12.70 19.16
C ALA A 130 -3.31 11.96 20.47
N GLU A 131 -4.29 11.45 21.21
CA GLU A 131 -4.10 10.63 22.42
C GLU A 131 -3.54 9.22 22.15
N GLN A 132 -3.70 8.71 20.93
CA GLN A 132 -3.15 7.42 20.46
C GLN A 132 -1.70 7.54 19.97
N LEU A 133 -1.13 8.73 19.97
CA LEU A 133 0.25 8.94 19.54
C LEU A 133 1.25 8.51 20.62
N ALA A 134 2.35 7.90 20.20
CA ALA A 134 3.53 7.70 21.02
C ALA A 134 4.23 9.04 21.26
N ARG A 135 4.40 9.82 20.19
CA ARG A 135 4.99 11.16 20.22
C ARG A 135 3.91 12.19 19.96
N ARG A 136 3.61 13.02 20.96
CA ARG A 136 2.50 13.99 20.92
C ARG A 136 2.90 15.25 20.13
N PRO A 137 1.93 15.99 19.58
CA PRO A 137 2.19 17.27 18.91
C PRO A 137 2.89 18.26 19.83
N ALA A 138 3.83 19.03 19.29
CA ALA A 138 4.44 20.15 20.01
C ALA A 138 3.39 21.21 20.37
N VAL A 139 3.66 22.00 21.40
CA VAL A 139 2.79 23.13 21.79
C VAL A 139 2.68 24.11 20.62
N GLY A 140 1.45 24.41 20.21
CA GLY A 140 1.17 25.30 19.08
C GLY A 140 1.28 24.66 17.68
N ALA A 141 1.66 23.38 17.57
CA ALA A 141 1.74 22.69 16.28
C ALA A 141 0.38 22.47 15.61
N LEU A 142 -0.70 22.47 16.40
CA LEU A 142 -2.08 22.28 15.94
C LEU A 142 -2.91 23.56 16.10
N ALA A 143 -2.35 24.71 15.70
CA ALA A 143 -3.08 25.97 15.72
C ALA A 143 -4.02 26.08 14.52
N TRP A 144 -5.25 26.56 14.76
CA TRP A 144 -6.16 26.93 13.68
C TRP A 144 -5.63 28.15 12.93
N SER A 145 -6.01 28.26 11.65
CA SER A 145 -5.74 29.46 10.87
C SER A 145 -6.30 30.70 11.62
N PRO A 146 -5.47 31.74 11.84
CA PRO A 146 -5.87 32.92 12.58
C PRO A 146 -6.99 33.66 11.85
N VAL A 147 -7.95 34.18 12.61
CA VAL A 147 -9.03 35.00 12.05
C VAL A 147 -8.44 36.29 11.49
N PRO A 148 -8.86 36.77 10.31
CA PRO A 148 -8.36 38.01 9.72
C PRO A 148 -8.48 39.23 10.67
N GLU A 149 -7.42 40.03 10.79
CA GLU A 149 -7.33 41.15 11.74
C GLU A 149 -8.46 42.19 11.60
N GLN A 150 -9.01 42.33 10.40
CA GLN A 150 -10.15 43.20 10.10
C GLN A 150 -11.41 42.86 10.93
N LEU A 151 -11.53 41.64 11.43
CA LEU A 151 -12.62 41.20 12.30
C LEU A 151 -12.29 41.31 13.80
N THR A 152 -11.04 41.52 14.20
CA THR A 152 -10.61 41.49 15.62
C THR A 152 -10.33 42.88 16.22
N GLY A 153 -10.46 43.97 15.44
CA GLY A 153 -10.20 45.35 15.87
C GLY A 153 -11.47 46.20 16.21
N PRO A 154 -11.31 47.48 16.57
CA PRO A 154 -12.42 48.39 16.98
C PRO A 154 -13.45 48.72 15.87
N GLY A 155 -13.23 48.25 14.63
CA GLY A 155 -14.21 48.28 13.53
C GLY A 155 -14.84 46.92 13.21
N GLY A 156 -14.49 45.86 13.96
CA GLY A 156 -14.82 44.48 13.66
C GLY A 156 -16.31 44.18 13.60
N GLU A 157 -17.14 44.85 14.41
CA GLU A 157 -18.61 44.67 14.38
C GLU A 157 -19.23 45.11 13.04
N ARG A 158 -18.71 46.20 12.45
CA ARG A 158 -19.19 46.71 11.16
C ARG A 158 -18.75 45.80 10.02
N GLU A 159 -17.50 45.35 10.05
CA GLU A 159 -16.97 44.39 9.08
C GLU A 159 -17.67 43.02 9.20
N LEU A 160 -17.99 42.59 10.43
CA LEU A 160 -18.79 41.39 10.68
C LEU A 160 -20.19 41.51 10.08
N ALA A 161 -20.88 42.63 10.29
CA ALA A 161 -22.21 42.85 9.71
C ALA A 161 -22.18 42.86 8.17
N GLU A 162 -21.13 43.42 7.57
CA GLU A 162 -20.94 43.44 6.12
C GLU A 162 -20.61 42.04 5.57
N MET A 163 -19.73 41.30 6.24
CA MET A 163 -19.39 39.93 5.90
C MET A 163 -20.63 39.03 5.96
N VAL A 164 -21.40 39.08 7.06
CA VAL A 164 -22.65 38.34 7.20
C VAL A 164 -23.63 38.70 6.09
N ARG A 165 -23.76 39.99 5.73
CA ARG A 165 -24.63 40.43 4.62
C ARG A 165 -24.26 39.75 3.30
N GLN A 166 -22.97 39.69 2.96
CA GLN A 166 -22.49 39.07 1.73
C GLN A 166 -22.63 37.54 1.76
N SER A 167 -22.34 36.90 2.89
CA SER A 167 -22.47 35.45 3.06
C SER A 167 -23.94 35.00 3.00
N VAL A 168 -24.87 35.78 3.59
CA VAL A 168 -26.33 35.57 3.41
C VAL A 168 -26.70 35.61 1.93
N GLY A 169 -26.15 36.58 1.18
CA GLY A 169 -26.35 36.71 -0.25
C GLY A 169 -25.92 35.47 -1.04
N ARG A 170 -24.79 34.85 -0.66
CA ARG A 170 -24.31 33.60 -1.27
C ARG A 170 -25.17 32.40 -0.92
N LEU A 171 -25.57 32.26 0.35
CA LEU A 171 -26.34 31.12 0.84
C LEU A 171 -27.79 31.11 0.32
N THR A 172 -28.43 32.29 0.25
CA THR A 172 -29.85 32.42 -0.10
C THR A 172 -30.10 32.93 -1.52
N GLY A 173 -29.06 33.38 -2.22
CA GLY A 173 -29.16 34.05 -3.51
C GLY A 173 -29.66 35.50 -3.45
N HIS A 174 -30.00 36.02 -2.26
CA HIS A 174 -30.48 37.38 -2.06
C HIS A 174 -29.64 38.13 -1.02
N THR A 175 -28.89 39.15 -1.47
CA THR A 175 -28.07 39.98 -0.58
C THR A 175 -28.94 41.07 0.09
N PRO A 176 -29.09 41.06 1.42
CA PRO A 176 -29.85 42.10 2.13
C PRO A 176 -29.22 43.48 1.94
N ARG A 177 -30.03 44.54 1.98
CA ARG A 177 -29.49 45.92 1.89
C ARG A 177 -28.62 46.29 3.09
N ARG A 178 -29.04 45.89 4.29
CA ARG A 178 -28.35 46.10 5.58
C ARG A 178 -28.63 44.90 6.48
N VAL A 179 -27.68 44.61 7.37
CA VAL A 179 -27.81 43.67 8.48
C VAL A 179 -27.73 44.50 9.76
N GLY A 180 -28.76 44.41 10.60
CA GLY A 180 -28.80 45.10 11.88
C GLY A 180 -28.05 44.32 12.95
N ASP A 181 -28.63 43.18 13.33
CA ASP A 181 -27.98 42.20 14.19
C ASP A 181 -27.45 41.02 13.35
N PRO A 182 -26.11 40.84 13.25
CA PRO A 182 -25.51 39.72 12.55
C PRO A 182 -25.95 38.37 13.11
N TRP A 183 -26.19 38.29 14.42
CA TRP A 183 -26.62 37.06 15.10
C TRP A 183 -27.99 36.59 14.63
N GLU A 184 -29.01 37.41 14.86
CA GLU A 184 -30.39 37.09 14.47
C GLU A 184 -30.50 36.81 12.97
N ARG A 185 -29.73 37.52 12.14
CA ARG A 185 -29.74 37.27 10.70
C ARG A 185 -29.16 35.90 10.32
N LEU A 186 -28.11 35.44 11.00
CA LEU A 186 -27.57 34.10 10.79
C LEU A 186 -28.50 33.01 11.33
N VAL A 187 -29.23 33.28 12.42
CA VAL A 187 -30.26 32.36 12.93
C VAL A 187 -31.37 32.13 11.92
N GLU A 188 -31.85 33.20 11.27
CA GLU A 188 -32.81 33.10 10.16
C GLU A 188 -32.24 32.25 9.01
N VAL A 189 -31.04 32.59 8.54
CA VAL A 189 -30.41 31.88 7.41
C VAL A 189 -30.12 30.41 7.74
N ALA A 190 -29.74 30.07 8.96
CA ALA A 190 -29.48 28.69 9.36
C ALA A 190 -30.71 27.78 9.17
N GLY A 191 -31.93 28.32 9.22
CA GLY A 191 -33.16 27.58 8.90
C GLY A 191 -33.35 27.34 7.40
N ASP A 192 -32.87 28.27 6.56
CA ASP A 192 -33.06 28.26 5.10
C ASP A 192 -31.97 27.47 4.34
N VAL A 193 -30.86 27.14 5.02
CA VAL A 193 -29.72 26.44 4.41
C VAL A 193 -30.07 24.99 4.05
N PRO A 194 -29.81 24.51 2.82
CA PRO A 194 -30.16 23.16 2.41
C PRO A 194 -29.31 22.09 3.10
N LEU A 195 -29.97 21.18 3.82
CA LEU A 195 -29.32 20.09 4.57
C LEU A 195 -29.18 18.78 3.76
N GLY A 196 -29.72 18.75 2.54
CA GLY A 196 -29.72 17.59 1.66
C GLY A 196 -31.13 17.17 1.22
N ARG A 197 -31.22 16.32 0.20
CA ARG A 197 -32.50 15.84 -0.33
C ARG A 197 -33.30 15.13 0.76
N ARG A 198 -34.54 15.57 1.01
CA ARG A 198 -35.50 14.99 1.98
C ARG A 198 -35.14 15.18 3.46
N ARG A 199 -34.19 16.06 3.81
CA ARG A 199 -33.96 16.45 5.21
C ARG A 199 -34.92 17.59 5.61
N PRO A 200 -35.50 17.54 6.82
CA PRO A 200 -36.36 18.61 7.33
C PRO A 200 -35.54 19.86 7.66
N GLU A 201 -36.19 21.01 7.73
CA GLU A 201 -35.56 22.26 8.21
C GLU A 201 -35.09 22.13 9.67
N LEU A 202 -34.04 22.88 10.01
CA LEU A 202 -33.54 22.92 11.38
C LEU A 202 -34.56 23.57 12.31
N ARG A 203 -34.63 23.03 13.53
CA ARG A 203 -35.49 23.59 14.58
C ARG A 203 -34.94 24.95 15.03
N PRO A 204 -35.77 25.91 15.49
CA PRO A 204 -35.31 27.24 15.88
C PRO A 204 -34.19 27.26 16.92
N ALA A 205 -34.23 26.34 17.91
CA ALA A 205 -33.17 26.20 18.90
C ALA A 205 -31.84 25.72 18.30
N LEU A 206 -31.90 24.87 17.27
CA LEU A 206 -30.71 24.37 16.55
C LEU A 206 -30.18 25.41 15.56
N CYS A 207 -31.04 26.23 14.94
CA CYS A 207 -30.59 27.38 14.14
C CYS A 207 -29.76 28.36 14.99
N ARG A 208 -30.21 28.61 16.23
CA ARG A 208 -29.45 29.37 17.24
C ARG A 208 -28.18 28.68 17.68
N GLN A 209 -28.05 27.36 17.62
CA GLN A 209 -26.74 26.73 17.89
C GLN A 209 -25.83 26.82 16.67
N ALA A 210 -26.37 26.58 15.48
CA ALA A 210 -25.61 26.55 14.24
C ALA A 210 -24.94 27.89 13.93
N ALA A 211 -25.70 28.98 14.07
CA ALA A 211 -25.16 30.32 13.93
C ALA A 211 -24.08 30.60 14.99
N TRP A 212 -24.23 30.07 16.22
CA TRP A 212 -23.42 30.47 17.39
C TRP A 212 -22.03 29.92 17.18
N LEU A 213 -21.96 28.65 16.78
CA LEU A 213 -20.73 27.96 16.42
C LEU A 213 -20.02 28.64 15.24
N ALA A 214 -20.79 29.17 14.28
CA ALA A 214 -20.21 29.88 13.15
C ALA A 214 -19.58 31.22 13.56
N LEU A 215 -20.22 31.98 14.46
CA LEU A 215 -19.64 33.21 15.01
C LEU A 215 -18.52 32.94 16.02
N ASP A 216 -18.60 31.84 16.78
CA ASP A 216 -17.56 31.41 17.72
C ASP A 216 -16.25 31.12 16.99
N ARG A 217 -16.32 30.54 15.78
CA ARG A 217 -15.15 30.34 14.90
C ARG A 217 -14.42 31.65 14.57
N LEU A 218 -15.13 32.78 14.60
CA LEU A 218 -14.60 34.12 14.38
C LEU A 218 -14.28 34.88 15.68
N GLY A 219 -14.61 34.32 16.84
CA GLY A 219 -14.49 34.98 18.15
C GLY A 219 -15.61 36.00 18.47
N HIS A 220 -16.75 35.91 17.78
CA HIS A 220 -17.88 36.86 17.88
C HIS A 220 -19.17 36.23 18.43
N ALA A 221 -19.08 35.06 19.06
CA ALA A 221 -20.26 34.38 19.59
C ALA A 221 -20.95 35.17 20.72
N PRO A 222 -22.29 35.33 20.67
CA PRO A 222 -23.02 36.04 21.71
C PRO A 222 -23.22 35.14 22.94
N GLY A 223 -22.53 35.45 24.03
CA GLY A 223 -22.74 34.78 25.32
C GLY A 223 -22.53 33.26 25.28
N PRO A 224 -23.11 32.49 26.22
CA PRO A 224 -22.96 31.03 26.24
C PRO A 224 -23.75 30.35 25.11
N LEU A 225 -23.31 29.15 24.70
CA LEU A 225 -23.98 28.34 23.68
C LEU A 225 -25.48 28.18 24.02
N PRO A 226 -26.39 28.48 23.07
CA PRO A 226 -27.82 28.27 23.27
C PRO A 226 -28.16 26.81 23.57
N GLY A 227 -28.98 26.56 24.59
CA GLY A 227 -29.35 25.21 25.01
C GLY A 227 -30.37 24.54 24.07
N PHE A 228 -30.23 23.23 23.88
CA PHE A 228 -31.21 22.38 23.22
C PHE A 228 -31.45 21.13 24.06
N ASP A 229 -32.71 20.81 24.35
CA ASP A 229 -33.09 19.61 25.10
C ASP A 229 -33.40 18.43 24.14
N PRO A 230 -32.53 17.40 24.07
CA PRO A 230 -32.72 16.27 23.19
C PRO A 230 -33.69 15.21 23.74
N THR A 231 -34.18 15.33 24.98
CA THR A 231 -35.01 14.30 25.64
C THR A 231 -36.29 13.99 24.87
N ARG A 232 -36.89 15.01 24.23
CA ARG A 232 -38.11 14.90 23.42
C ARG A 232 -37.87 14.36 22.00
N VAL A 233 -36.64 14.01 21.67
CA VAL A 233 -36.24 13.46 20.36
C VAL A 233 -35.89 11.98 20.52
N ARG A 234 -36.35 11.14 19.58
CA ARG A 234 -36.00 9.71 19.53
C ARG A 234 -34.50 9.54 19.27
N GLY A 235 -33.87 8.52 19.84
CA GLY A 235 -32.42 8.26 19.77
C GLY A 235 -31.80 8.46 18.38
N ARG A 236 -32.36 7.80 17.35
CA ARG A 236 -31.91 7.94 15.95
C ARG A 236 -31.93 9.38 15.43
N LEU A 237 -32.96 10.14 15.77
CA LEU A 237 -33.07 11.53 15.33
C LEU A 237 -32.11 12.46 16.10
N ARG A 238 -31.57 12.05 17.25
CA ARG A 238 -30.65 12.92 18.03
C ARG A 238 -29.33 13.12 17.30
N TRP A 239 -28.66 12.04 16.87
CA TRP A 239 -27.39 12.19 16.16
C TRP A 239 -27.56 12.75 14.75
N GLU A 240 -28.70 12.49 14.09
CA GLU A 240 -29.01 13.13 12.80
C GLU A 240 -29.20 14.63 12.95
N LEU A 241 -29.95 15.10 13.95
CA LEU A 241 -30.11 16.54 14.22
C LEU A 241 -28.78 17.19 14.62
N LEU A 242 -27.90 16.47 15.31
CA LEU A 242 -26.55 16.93 15.64
C LEU A 242 -25.72 17.14 14.36
N ALA A 243 -25.72 16.15 13.46
CA ALA A 243 -25.05 16.24 12.16
C ALA A 243 -25.66 17.34 11.27
N ASP A 244 -26.98 17.51 11.29
CA ASP A 244 -27.68 18.55 10.54
C ASP A 244 -27.33 19.96 11.07
N THR A 245 -27.22 20.11 12.40
CA THR A 245 -26.78 21.37 13.04
C THR A 245 -25.36 21.73 12.60
N ARG A 246 -24.44 20.76 12.64
CA ARG A 246 -23.07 20.93 12.15
C ARG A 246 -23.01 21.23 10.66
N ARG A 247 -23.85 20.57 9.85
CA ARG A 247 -23.94 20.84 8.41
C ARG A 247 -24.35 22.28 8.10
N ALA A 248 -25.28 22.86 8.87
CA ALA A 248 -25.63 24.26 8.72
C ALA A 248 -24.48 25.19 9.15
N THR A 249 -23.82 24.90 10.27
CA THR A 249 -22.61 25.62 10.72
C THR A 249 -21.53 25.62 9.63
N ASP A 250 -21.18 24.45 9.09
CA ASP A 250 -20.10 24.31 8.11
C ASP A 250 -20.44 25.04 6.79
N GLN A 251 -21.71 25.08 6.37
CA GLN A 251 -22.13 25.87 5.22
C GLN A 251 -22.03 27.39 5.46
N ILE A 252 -22.38 27.85 6.66
CA ILE A 252 -22.22 29.25 7.06
C ILE A 252 -20.74 29.64 7.10
N ILE A 253 -19.88 28.81 7.71
CA ILE A 253 -18.43 29.03 7.76
C ILE A 253 -17.81 28.99 6.35
N GLY A 254 -18.26 28.09 5.48
CA GLY A 254 -17.85 28.07 4.07
C GLY A 254 -18.20 29.38 3.36
N ALA A 255 -19.40 29.91 3.57
CA ALA A 255 -19.80 31.21 3.02
C ALA A 255 -19.04 32.39 3.63
N PHE A 256 -18.57 32.29 4.88
CA PHE A 256 -17.65 33.28 5.48
C PHE A 256 -16.28 33.21 4.81
N SER A 257 -15.77 31.99 4.62
CA SER A 257 -14.46 31.73 4.02
C SER A 257 -14.36 32.33 2.62
N ASP A 258 -15.40 32.09 1.83
CA ASP A 258 -15.63 32.61 0.48
C ASP A 258 -15.66 34.15 0.38
N VAL A 259 -16.19 34.82 1.40
CA VAL A 259 -16.31 36.29 1.45
C VAL A 259 -15.00 36.92 1.92
N LEU A 260 -14.33 36.27 2.88
CA LEU A 260 -13.06 36.72 3.44
C LEU A 260 -11.85 36.38 2.57
N ASP A 261 -12.04 35.56 1.53
CA ASP A 261 -10.96 34.94 0.74
C ASP A 261 -9.93 34.24 1.64
N HIS A 262 -10.44 33.57 2.68
CA HIS A 262 -9.65 32.92 3.72
C HIS A 262 -10.36 31.65 4.19
N ASP A 263 -9.78 30.48 3.95
CA ASP A 263 -10.42 29.20 4.29
C ASP A 263 -10.47 28.98 5.82
N LEU A 264 -11.62 29.29 6.43
CA LEU A 264 -11.86 29.09 7.87
C LEU A 264 -12.15 27.62 8.21
N THR A 265 -12.34 26.77 7.20
CA THR A 265 -12.55 25.32 7.34
C THR A 265 -11.23 24.54 7.30
N VAL A 266 -10.08 25.21 7.07
CA VAL A 266 -8.76 24.56 7.13
C VAL A 266 -8.53 23.97 8.51
N SER A 267 -8.21 22.69 8.51
CA SER A 267 -7.84 21.93 9.71
C SER A 267 -6.63 22.53 10.40
N SER A 268 -6.53 22.33 11.71
CA SER A 268 -5.28 22.58 12.45
C SER A 268 -4.17 21.58 12.10
N LEU A 269 -4.51 20.50 11.38
CA LEU A 269 -3.58 19.52 10.85
C LEU A 269 -3.06 19.95 9.48
N PRO A 270 -1.79 19.68 9.16
CA PRO A 270 -1.29 19.89 7.81
C PRO A 270 -2.15 19.06 6.86
N ARG A 271 -2.71 19.70 5.84
CA ARG A 271 -3.24 18.95 4.71
C ARG A 271 -2.03 18.27 4.09
N MET A 272 -2.10 16.94 3.91
CA MET A 272 -1.34 16.38 2.82
C MET A 272 -1.89 17.11 1.59
N ASP A 273 -1.13 18.07 1.06
CA ASP A 273 -1.15 18.20 -0.39
C ASP A 273 -1.00 16.76 -0.87
N ILE A 274 -1.91 16.33 -1.74
CA ILE A 274 -1.60 15.15 -2.54
C ILE A 274 -0.39 15.62 -3.32
N ALA A 275 0.78 15.44 -2.72
CA ALA A 275 2.05 15.48 -3.37
C ALA A 275 1.88 14.37 -4.40
N ASP A 276 1.51 14.80 -5.59
CA ASP A 276 1.99 14.07 -6.73
C ASP A 276 3.50 14.11 -6.55
N ASP A 277 4.10 12.98 -6.13
CA ASP A 277 5.55 12.78 -5.95
C ASP A 277 6.33 13.09 -7.25
N ARG A 278 5.59 13.48 -8.30
CA ARG A 278 6.02 13.94 -9.60
C ARG A 278 6.09 15.47 -9.71
N THR A 279 5.83 16.28 -8.68
CA THR A 279 5.93 17.76 -8.81
C THR A 279 7.37 18.25 -8.90
N VAL A 280 7.90 18.22 -10.12
CA VAL A 280 9.23 18.72 -10.47
C VAL A 280 9.21 20.26 -10.56
N ALA A 281 10.17 20.93 -9.90
CA ALA A 281 10.29 22.39 -9.90
C ALA A 281 10.25 22.98 -11.32
N LYS A 282 9.66 24.17 -11.52
CA LYS A 282 9.46 24.79 -12.85
C LYS A 282 10.71 24.84 -13.76
N GLY A 283 11.90 24.90 -13.19
CA GLY A 283 13.17 24.89 -13.93
C GLY A 283 13.66 23.49 -14.37
N ARG A 284 13.02 22.42 -13.88
CA ARG A 284 13.35 21.01 -14.09
C ARG A 284 12.29 20.25 -14.93
N GLN A 285 11.22 20.93 -15.37
CA GLN A 285 10.17 20.35 -16.21
C GLN A 285 10.61 20.29 -17.69
N ASN A 286 10.54 19.12 -18.34
CA ASN A 286 10.85 18.99 -19.77
C ASN A 286 9.85 19.76 -20.64
N TYR A 287 10.26 20.92 -21.17
CA TYR A 287 9.41 21.81 -21.95
C TYR A 287 9.17 21.26 -23.37
N LEU A 288 7.92 20.85 -23.65
CA LEU A 288 7.42 20.65 -25.01
C LEU A 288 6.05 21.31 -25.15
N ALA A 289 5.98 22.41 -25.90
CA ALA A 289 4.69 22.93 -26.36
C ALA A 289 4.22 22.07 -27.56
N PRO A 290 2.93 21.76 -27.70
CA PRO A 290 2.36 21.13 -28.90
C PRO A 290 2.62 21.87 -30.22
N ALA A 291 3.10 23.12 -30.17
CA ALA A 291 3.59 23.86 -31.34
C ALA A 291 4.99 23.40 -31.81
N ASP A 292 5.74 22.67 -30.98
CA ASP A 292 7.13 22.24 -31.19
C ASP A 292 7.25 20.78 -31.66
N VAL A 293 6.15 20.07 -31.92
CA VAL A 293 6.17 18.65 -32.34
C VAL A 293 6.94 18.44 -33.66
N ALA A 294 7.03 19.48 -34.50
CA ALA A 294 7.79 19.46 -35.76
C ALA A 294 9.31 19.54 -35.58
N SER A 295 9.82 19.92 -34.40
CA SER A 295 11.26 19.91 -34.08
C SER A 295 11.70 18.60 -33.40
N LEU A 296 10.77 17.71 -33.03
CA LEU A 296 11.09 16.42 -32.44
C LEU A 296 11.91 15.53 -33.40
N PRO A 297 12.86 14.74 -32.88
CA PRO A 297 13.55 13.70 -33.65
C PRO A 297 12.56 12.65 -34.17
N LYS A 298 12.78 12.19 -35.41
CA LYS A 298 11.94 11.15 -36.02
C LYS A 298 12.24 9.78 -35.38
N GLY A 299 11.21 9.03 -35.06
CA GLY A 299 11.34 7.65 -34.57
C GLY A 299 11.71 7.52 -33.09
N VAL A 300 11.61 8.57 -32.29
CA VAL A 300 11.96 8.59 -30.86
C VAL A 300 10.74 9.01 -30.05
N TRP A 301 10.49 8.31 -28.93
CA TRP A 301 9.56 8.78 -27.91
C TRP A 301 10.23 9.87 -27.09
N VAL A 302 9.61 11.04 -27.04
CA VAL A 302 10.08 12.17 -26.23
C VAL A 302 9.05 12.42 -25.14
N GLU A 303 9.46 12.23 -23.90
CA GLU A 303 8.60 12.44 -22.73
C GLU A 303 8.64 13.89 -22.23
N ALA A 304 7.47 14.36 -21.81
CA ALA A 304 7.22 15.71 -21.34
C ALA A 304 6.32 15.70 -20.10
N GLY A 305 6.42 16.75 -19.29
CA GLY A 305 5.86 16.78 -17.95
C GLY A 305 6.81 16.13 -16.94
N PRO A 306 6.30 15.72 -15.76
CA PRO A 306 4.91 15.78 -15.31
C PRO A 306 4.35 17.21 -15.23
N TYR A 307 3.13 17.40 -15.71
CA TYR A 307 2.40 18.67 -15.67
C TYR A 307 0.98 18.46 -15.14
N THR A 308 0.45 19.47 -14.45
CA THR A 308 -0.94 19.48 -14.00
C THR A 308 -1.92 19.55 -15.17
N VAL A 309 -3.17 19.14 -14.94
CA VAL A 309 -4.27 19.31 -15.91
C VAL A 309 -4.35 20.72 -16.52
N HIS A 310 -4.15 21.76 -15.69
CA HIS A 310 -4.19 23.15 -16.15
C HIS A 310 -3.00 23.50 -17.05
N GLU A 311 -1.81 23.00 -16.72
CA GLU A 311 -0.60 23.19 -17.50
C GLU A 311 -0.65 22.46 -18.85
N TRP A 312 -1.23 21.27 -18.89
CA TRP A 312 -1.49 20.54 -20.15
C TRP A 312 -2.56 21.20 -21.00
N ALA A 313 -3.64 21.68 -20.39
CA ALA A 313 -4.70 22.41 -21.09
C ALA A 313 -4.18 23.71 -21.72
N ALA A 314 -3.32 24.47 -21.01
CA ALA A 314 -2.67 25.67 -21.54
C ALA A 314 -1.73 25.36 -22.72
N ARG A 315 -1.15 24.15 -22.74
CA ARG A 315 -0.32 23.65 -23.84
C ARG A 315 -1.16 23.12 -25.01
N GLY A 316 -2.45 22.86 -24.82
CA GLY A 316 -3.35 22.41 -25.89
C GLY A 316 -3.56 20.90 -25.95
N VAL A 317 -3.18 20.17 -24.90
CA VAL A 317 -3.49 18.75 -24.67
C VAL A 317 -4.54 18.64 -23.55
N PRO A 318 -5.83 18.92 -23.83
CA PRO A 318 -6.86 18.92 -22.80
C PRO A 318 -7.13 17.51 -22.28
N GLY A 319 -7.10 17.34 -20.95
CA GLY A 319 -7.42 16.09 -20.27
C GLY A 319 -6.22 15.20 -19.93
N ALA A 320 -5.00 15.61 -20.27
CA ALA A 320 -3.78 15.02 -19.74
C ALA A 320 -3.54 15.47 -18.30
N ASP A 321 -3.01 14.57 -17.47
CA ASP A 321 -2.64 14.80 -16.07
C ASP A 321 -1.41 13.94 -15.75
N GLY A 322 -0.26 14.57 -15.48
CA GLY A 322 1.01 13.85 -15.30
C GLY A 322 1.91 13.89 -16.54
N ARG A 323 2.51 12.76 -16.92
CA ARG A 323 3.48 12.61 -18.02
C ARG A 323 2.81 12.45 -19.38
N ALA A 324 3.52 12.81 -20.44
CA ALA A 324 3.12 12.54 -21.81
C ALA A 324 4.32 12.12 -22.66
N GLY A 325 4.11 11.23 -23.63
CA GLY A 325 5.07 10.87 -24.66
C GLY A 325 4.65 11.39 -26.03
N PHE A 326 5.60 11.87 -26.82
CA PHE A 326 5.38 12.28 -28.21
C PHE A 326 6.36 11.55 -29.13
N PHE A 327 5.85 10.99 -30.22
CA PHE A 327 6.64 10.23 -31.20
C PHE A 327 6.41 10.77 -32.60
N ARG A 328 7.45 11.29 -33.25
CA ARG A 328 7.34 11.78 -34.62
C ARG A 328 7.58 10.65 -35.62
N VAL A 329 6.56 10.30 -36.40
CA VAL A 329 6.61 9.25 -37.41
C VAL A 329 7.05 9.80 -38.79
N SER A 330 6.68 11.04 -39.11
CA SER A 330 7.06 11.71 -40.36
C SER A 330 7.13 13.24 -40.19
N ASP A 331 7.39 13.98 -41.27
CA ASP A 331 7.37 15.46 -41.22
C ASP A 331 6.01 16.05 -40.89
N THR A 332 4.95 15.26 -41.06
CA THR A 332 3.58 15.72 -40.88
C THR A 332 2.73 14.82 -40.00
N GLY A 333 3.31 13.79 -39.36
CA GLY A 333 2.58 12.77 -38.61
C GLY A 333 3.28 12.38 -37.31
N TYR A 334 2.52 12.31 -36.23
CA TYR A 334 3.02 12.05 -34.87
C TYR A 334 2.02 11.25 -34.03
N LEU A 335 2.55 10.51 -33.06
CA LEU A 335 1.80 9.80 -32.03
C LEU A 335 1.97 10.58 -30.73
N ALA A 336 0.92 10.66 -29.95
CA ALA A 336 0.94 11.29 -28.64
C ALA A 336 0.30 10.34 -27.63
N THR A 337 0.97 10.14 -26.50
CA THR A 337 0.46 9.42 -25.35
C THR A 337 0.49 10.35 -24.15
N TYR A 338 -0.51 10.28 -23.28
CA TYR A 338 -0.52 11.10 -22.08
C TYR A 338 -1.28 10.41 -20.97
N GLU A 339 -0.74 10.51 -19.77
CA GLU A 339 -1.40 10.09 -18.55
C GLU A 339 -2.69 10.89 -18.37
N THR A 340 -3.67 10.24 -17.79
CA THR A 340 -4.95 10.82 -17.42
C THR A 340 -5.29 10.32 -16.03
N VAL A 341 -6.25 10.96 -15.36
CA VAL A 341 -6.72 10.51 -14.03
C VAL A 341 -7.26 9.07 -14.04
N GLU A 342 -7.64 8.54 -15.21
CA GLU A 342 -8.27 7.23 -15.40
C GLU A 342 -7.31 6.16 -15.97
N GLY A 343 -6.02 6.50 -16.18
CA GLY A 343 -5.02 5.63 -16.81
C GLY A 343 -4.18 6.42 -17.81
N ALA A 344 -4.19 6.05 -19.08
CA ALA A 344 -3.55 6.84 -20.14
C ALA A 344 -4.36 6.84 -21.44
N ARG A 345 -4.06 7.80 -22.29
CA ARG A 345 -4.67 7.96 -23.61
C ARG A 345 -3.60 8.07 -24.66
N TRP A 346 -3.89 7.54 -25.84
CA TRP A 346 -3.07 7.69 -27.02
C TRP A 346 -3.84 8.35 -28.16
N ARG A 347 -3.12 9.02 -29.05
CA ARG A 347 -3.63 9.72 -30.24
C ARG A 347 -2.66 9.60 -31.39
N ILE A 348 -3.20 9.54 -32.60
CA ILE A 348 -2.47 9.63 -33.86
C ILE A 348 -2.87 10.93 -34.53
N GLU A 349 -1.92 11.81 -34.84
CA GLU A 349 -2.22 13.16 -35.35
C GLU A 349 -1.39 13.51 -36.60
N SER A 350 -1.95 14.36 -37.45
CA SER A 350 -1.29 14.91 -38.63
C SER A 350 -1.47 16.42 -38.77
N THR A 351 -0.40 17.10 -39.21
CA THR A 351 -0.37 18.54 -39.48
C THR A 351 -0.80 18.90 -40.92
N ARG A 352 -1.10 17.92 -41.77
CA ARG A 352 -1.32 18.12 -43.22
C ARG A 352 -2.66 18.77 -43.58
N THR A 353 -3.60 18.85 -42.65
CA THR A 353 -4.89 19.52 -42.81
C THR A 353 -4.95 20.72 -41.87
N GLY A 354 -5.24 21.92 -42.38
CA GLY A 354 -5.30 23.18 -41.62
C GLY A 354 -6.33 23.26 -40.47
N ARG A 355 -6.83 22.11 -39.99
CA ARG A 355 -7.46 21.89 -38.69
C ARG A 355 -6.81 20.65 -38.08
N ARG A 356 -6.33 20.75 -36.84
CA ARG A 356 -5.84 19.68 -35.95
C ARG A 356 -6.29 18.28 -36.42
N GLY A 357 -5.44 17.61 -37.20
CA GLY A 357 -5.81 16.37 -37.90
C GLY A 357 -5.62 15.16 -37.01
N LEU A 358 -6.44 15.03 -35.96
CA LEU A 358 -6.54 13.77 -35.21
C LEU A 358 -7.04 12.67 -36.15
N LEU A 359 -6.23 11.64 -36.34
CA LEU A 359 -6.52 10.49 -37.19
C LEU A 359 -7.19 9.36 -36.41
N ASP A 360 -6.73 9.10 -35.18
CA ASP A 360 -7.29 8.08 -34.29
C ASP A 360 -6.94 8.34 -32.82
N GLU A 361 -7.66 7.72 -31.89
CA GLU A 361 -7.41 7.79 -30.45
C GLU A 361 -7.97 6.60 -29.68
N GLY A 362 -7.42 6.35 -28.48
CA GLY A 362 -7.92 5.33 -27.57
C GLY A 362 -7.30 5.45 -26.18
N THR A 363 -7.73 4.59 -25.26
CA THR A 363 -7.35 4.63 -23.85
C THR A 363 -6.79 3.29 -23.39
N THR A 364 -5.90 3.32 -22.40
CA THR A 364 -5.25 2.19 -21.75
C THR A 364 -5.10 2.45 -20.26
N ASP A 365 -4.70 1.44 -19.50
CA ASP A 365 -4.59 1.55 -18.04
C ASP A 365 -3.37 2.38 -17.60
N ASP A 366 -2.32 2.45 -18.42
CA ASP A 366 -1.09 3.19 -18.14
C ASP A 366 -0.41 3.72 -19.43
N LEU A 367 0.57 4.62 -19.25
CA LEU A 367 1.26 5.33 -20.34
C LEU A 367 2.08 4.41 -21.25
N GLU A 368 2.70 3.38 -20.68
CA GLU A 368 3.52 2.41 -21.42
C GLU A 368 2.63 1.54 -22.32
N SER A 369 1.53 1.05 -21.76
CA SER A 369 0.45 0.37 -22.48
C SER A 369 -0.13 1.25 -23.59
N ALA A 370 -0.24 2.57 -23.36
CA ALA A 370 -0.69 3.52 -24.39
C ALA A 370 0.31 3.61 -25.55
N GLN A 371 1.61 3.69 -25.26
CA GLN A 371 2.69 3.72 -26.25
C GLN A 371 2.71 2.43 -27.06
N ARG A 372 2.62 1.27 -26.40
CA ARG A 372 2.55 -0.05 -27.04
C ARG A 372 1.34 -0.18 -27.94
N ALA A 373 0.16 0.19 -27.45
CA ALA A 373 -1.10 0.09 -28.19
C ALA A 373 -1.10 0.97 -29.45
N VAL A 374 -0.63 2.23 -29.35
CA VAL A 374 -0.60 3.11 -30.52
C VAL A 374 0.45 2.66 -31.54
N CYS A 375 1.61 2.16 -31.10
CA CYS A 375 2.61 1.59 -31.99
C CYS A 375 2.07 0.37 -32.76
N GLN A 376 1.38 -0.55 -32.07
CA GLN A 376 0.76 -1.72 -32.69
C GLN A 376 -0.30 -1.32 -33.72
N ILE A 377 -1.19 -0.38 -33.37
CA ILE A 377 -2.25 0.09 -34.28
C ILE A 377 -1.66 0.74 -35.54
N VAL A 378 -0.57 1.51 -35.40
CA VAL A 378 0.09 2.14 -36.55
C VAL A 378 0.81 1.10 -37.39
N ALA A 379 1.47 0.12 -36.78
CA ALA A 379 2.12 -0.98 -37.49
C ALA A 379 1.11 -1.80 -38.31
N ASP A 380 -0.05 -2.11 -37.73
CA ASP A 380 -1.11 -2.89 -38.38
C ASP A 380 -1.79 -2.12 -39.52
N ARG A 381 -2.06 -0.82 -39.34
CA ARG A 381 -2.81 -0.01 -40.32
C ARG A 381 -1.95 0.71 -41.35
N TYR A 382 -0.66 0.96 -41.05
CA TYR A 382 0.25 1.72 -41.90
C TYR A 382 1.59 0.97 -42.08
N PRO A 383 1.62 -0.09 -42.92
CA PRO A 383 2.77 -0.99 -43.05
C PRO A 383 4.06 -0.30 -43.52
N THR A 384 3.95 0.80 -44.25
CA THR A 384 5.09 1.61 -44.72
C THR A 384 5.72 2.46 -43.60
N LEU A 385 5.00 2.72 -42.51
CA LEU A 385 5.47 3.43 -41.33
C LEU A 385 5.93 2.46 -40.22
N ALA A 386 5.53 1.18 -40.30
CA ALA A 386 5.86 0.13 -39.33
C ALA A 386 7.37 -0.09 -39.15
N ALA A 387 8.18 0.13 -40.21
CA ALA A 387 9.64 0.01 -40.13
C ALA A 387 10.32 1.06 -39.23
N LEU A 388 9.60 2.14 -38.86
CA LEU A 388 10.11 3.22 -38.01
C LEU A 388 9.56 3.14 -36.57
N ILE A 389 8.75 2.13 -36.26
CA ILE A 389 8.00 2.01 -35.01
C ILE A 389 8.42 0.72 -34.31
N PRO A 390 8.90 0.79 -33.06
CA PRO A 390 9.27 -0.42 -32.33
C PRO A 390 8.00 -1.21 -31.94
N THR A 391 7.96 -2.50 -32.29
CA THR A 391 6.94 -3.48 -31.86
C THR A 391 7.62 -4.65 -31.16
N GLU A 392 6.98 -5.23 -30.14
CA GLU A 392 7.53 -6.32 -29.30
C GLU A 392 7.99 -7.57 -30.07
N ALA A 393 7.60 -7.69 -31.35
CA ALA A 393 7.94 -8.82 -32.20
C ALA A 393 9.34 -8.74 -32.86
N ASN A 394 10.02 -7.59 -32.80
CA ASN A 394 11.38 -7.45 -33.33
C ASN A 394 12.23 -6.69 -32.31
N GLU A 395 13.11 -7.41 -31.60
CA GLU A 395 14.26 -6.97 -30.78
C GLU A 395 14.12 -5.70 -29.91
N PRO A 396 14.77 -5.63 -28.73
CA PRO A 396 14.64 -4.47 -27.84
C PRO A 396 14.86 -3.14 -28.61
N PRO A 397 14.01 -2.13 -28.38
CA PRO A 397 14.00 -0.91 -29.18
C PRO A 397 15.31 -0.17 -28.95
N VAL A 398 16.12 -0.08 -30.01
CA VAL A 398 17.41 0.62 -30.03
C VAL A 398 18.44 0.00 -29.08
N ARG A 399 19.22 -0.98 -29.58
CA ARG A 399 20.43 -1.43 -28.86
C ARG A 399 21.40 -0.25 -28.77
N VAL A 400 21.71 0.24 -27.57
CA VAL A 400 22.53 1.44 -27.41
C VAL A 400 24.00 1.13 -27.61
N PHE A 401 24.43 -0.09 -27.33
CA PHE A 401 25.68 -0.62 -27.87
C PHE A 401 25.44 -2.05 -28.39
N ALA A 402 25.64 -2.27 -29.69
CA ALA A 402 25.71 -3.64 -30.20
C ALA A 402 26.79 -4.39 -29.39
N PRO A 403 26.54 -5.64 -28.94
CA PRO A 403 27.55 -6.40 -28.22
C PRO A 403 28.84 -6.42 -29.06
N ALA A 404 30.00 -6.44 -28.40
CA ALA A 404 31.33 -6.40 -29.03
C ALA A 404 31.60 -7.50 -30.10
N ARG A 405 30.60 -8.33 -30.42
CA ARG A 405 30.57 -9.34 -31.46
C ARG A 405 30.37 -8.78 -32.88
N ASP A 406 29.91 -7.54 -33.07
CA ASP A 406 29.93 -6.87 -34.38
C ASP A 406 31.17 -5.96 -34.51
N GLY A 407 32.28 -6.58 -34.90
CA GLY A 407 33.51 -5.87 -35.25
C GLY A 407 33.37 -5.00 -36.51
N TRP A 408 34.43 -4.26 -36.84
CA TRP A 408 34.49 -3.49 -38.09
C TRP A 408 34.29 -4.41 -39.31
N GLN A 409 33.36 -4.04 -40.18
CA GLN A 409 33.01 -4.77 -41.41
C GLN A 409 33.43 -3.99 -42.65
N PRO A 410 33.75 -4.63 -43.78
CA PRO A 410 33.98 -3.91 -45.04
C PRO A 410 32.75 -3.08 -45.44
N LEU A 411 32.96 -1.84 -45.86
CA LEU A 411 31.87 -1.00 -46.35
C LEU A 411 31.44 -1.47 -47.76
N ALA A 412 30.21 -1.95 -47.88
CA ALA A 412 29.65 -2.41 -49.16
C ALA A 412 29.68 -1.29 -50.21
N ASP A 413 30.05 -1.64 -51.45
CA ASP A 413 30.16 -0.73 -52.60
C ASP A 413 31.14 0.44 -52.44
N ALA A 414 32.06 0.38 -51.47
CA ALA A 414 33.12 1.38 -51.34
C ALA A 414 34.09 1.35 -52.53
N ARG A 415 34.53 2.53 -52.97
CA ARG A 415 35.55 2.66 -54.04
C ARG A 415 36.93 2.13 -53.64
N ASP A 416 37.23 2.14 -52.35
CA ASP A 416 38.46 1.57 -51.77
C ASP A 416 38.08 0.41 -50.85
N GLY A 417 38.62 -0.78 -51.11
CA GLY A 417 38.32 -2.00 -50.35
C GLY A 417 38.82 -2.01 -48.91
N ARG A 418 39.58 -0.99 -48.49
CA ARG A 418 39.99 -0.78 -47.09
C ARG A 418 38.98 0.06 -46.29
N ALA A 419 37.94 0.59 -46.94
CA ALA A 419 36.88 1.29 -46.21
C ALA A 419 36.09 0.28 -45.35
N GLN A 420 35.86 0.67 -44.10
CA GLN A 420 35.16 -0.16 -43.13
C GLN A 420 34.06 0.63 -42.45
N THR A 421 33.04 -0.09 -42.00
CA THR A 421 31.89 0.43 -41.28
C THR A 421 31.65 -0.40 -40.03
N ARG A 422 31.11 0.24 -39.01
CA ARG A 422 30.68 -0.40 -37.77
C ARG A 422 29.38 0.23 -37.31
N GLN A 423 28.39 -0.59 -37.05
CA GLN A 423 27.15 -0.12 -36.41
C GLN A 423 27.43 0.00 -34.91
N LEU A 424 27.42 1.22 -34.37
CA LEU A 424 27.65 1.45 -32.94
C LEU A 424 26.34 1.28 -32.16
N THR A 425 25.28 1.90 -32.67
CA THR A 425 23.89 1.80 -32.18
C THR A 425 22.98 1.67 -33.40
N ASP A 426 21.69 1.36 -33.23
CA ASP A 426 20.76 1.30 -34.38
C ASP A 426 20.64 2.62 -35.18
N ARG A 427 21.13 3.73 -34.62
CA ARG A 427 21.11 5.07 -35.22
C ARG A 427 22.48 5.67 -35.51
N ILE A 428 23.56 5.08 -35.00
CA ILE A 428 24.91 5.62 -35.13
C ILE A 428 25.76 4.62 -35.90
N GLN A 429 26.11 4.99 -37.12
CA GLN A 429 27.03 4.25 -37.97
C GLN A 429 28.38 4.97 -38.00
N LEU A 430 29.44 4.21 -37.80
CA LEU A 430 30.82 4.70 -37.87
C LEU A 430 31.43 4.22 -39.18
N VAL A 431 32.13 5.12 -39.88
CA VAL A 431 32.82 4.77 -41.12
C VAL A 431 34.26 5.27 -41.06
N VAL A 432 35.19 4.41 -41.46
CA VAL A 432 36.59 4.77 -41.70
C VAL A 432 36.96 4.44 -43.14
N ALA A 433 37.67 5.34 -43.80
CA ALA A 433 38.08 5.13 -45.18
C ALA A 433 39.43 5.81 -45.47
N PRO A 434 40.21 5.31 -46.45
CA PRO A 434 41.40 6.01 -46.92
C PRO A 434 41.04 7.36 -47.54
N GLY A 435 41.66 8.42 -47.04
CA GLY A 435 41.45 9.80 -47.44
C GLY A 435 42.61 10.40 -48.25
N PRO A 436 42.50 11.67 -48.63
CA PRO A 436 43.51 12.35 -49.42
C PRO A 436 44.85 12.52 -48.66
N GLY A 437 45.96 12.40 -49.38
CA GLY A 437 47.30 12.67 -48.82
C GLY A 437 47.85 11.59 -47.89
N GLY A 438 47.36 10.35 -47.98
CA GLY A 438 47.80 9.23 -47.14
C GLY A 438 47.23 9.24 -45.72
N ARG A 439 46.25 10.11 -45.45
CA ARG A 439 45.51 10.18 -44.20
C ARG A 439 44.22 9.39 -44.26
N TRP A 440 43.58 9.20 -43.12
CA TRP A 440 42.34 8.46 -42.98
C TRP A 440 41.16 9.37 -42.66
N GLU A 441 40.07 9.16 -43.39
CA GLU A 441 38.75 9.72 -43.11
C GLU A 441 38.04 8.89 -42.05
N ASN A 442 37.34 9.59 -41.17
CA ASN A 442 36.59 9.06 -40.04
C ASN A 442 35.28 9.84 -39.89
N LEU A 443 34.17 9.13 -40.02
CA LEU A 443 32.83 9.70 -40.14
C LEU A 443 31.90 9.08 -39.08
N VAL A 444 31.16 9.94 -38.39
CA VAL A 444 30.02 9.54 -37.56
C VAL A 444 28.76 9.91 -38.34
N ILE A 445 27.93 8.91 -38.65
CA ILE A 445 26.67 9.05 -39.37
C ILE A 445 25.54 8.83 -38.38
N THR A 446 24.61 9.78 -38.31
CA THR A 446 23.35 9.69 -37.56
C THR A 446 22.15 9.91 -38.49
N ASP A 447 20.93 9.67 -37.99
CA ASP A 447 19.68 9.88 -38.74
C ASP A 447 19.52 11.27 -39.36
N SER A 448 20.20 12.27 -38.80
CA SER A 448 20.05 13.69 -39.19
C SER A 448 21.31 14.30 -39.78
N GLN A 449 22.50 13.73 -39.56
CA GLN A 449 23.77 14.37 -39.87
C GLN A 449 24.89 13.38 -40.21
N ILE A 450 25.80 13.81 -41.08
CA ILE A 450 27.09 13.15 -41.31
C ILE A 450 28.18 14.09 -40.78
N ARG A 451 28.93 13.65 -39.77
CA ARG A 451 30.02 14.43 -39.16
C ARG A 451 31.38 13.81 -39.50
N GLN A 452 32.16 14.52 -40.30
CA GLN A 452 33.56 14.19 -40.56
C GLN A 452 34.46 14.75 -39.46
N LEU A 453 35.31 13.90 -38.90
CA LEU A 453 36.32 14.30 -37.91
C LEU A 453 37.63 14.70 -38.63
N PRO A 454 38.59 15.31 -37.91
CA PRO A 454 39.90 15.61 -38.48
C PRO A 454 40.62 14.35 -39.01
N LEU A 455 41.23 14.48 -40.20
CA LEU A 455 41.98 13.40 -40.84
C LEU A 455 43.19 12.97 -39.98
N VAL A 456 43.31 11.67 -39.74
CA VAL A 456 44.38 11.07 -38.91
C VAL A 456 45.37 10.25 -39.75
N GLY A 457 46.51 9.89 -39.16
CA GLY A 457 47.64 9.30 -39.89
C GLY A 457 47.44 7.86 -40.35
N ASP A 458 46.60 7.10 -39.65
CA ASP A 458 46.46 5.65 -39.82
C ASP A 458 45.04 5.16 -39.50
N GLU A 459 44.77 3.90 -39.88
CA GLU A 459 43.46 3.24 -39.75
C GLU A 459 43.02 3.09 -38.30
N GLU A 460 43.94 2.69 -37.42
CA GLU A 460 43.64 2.38 -36.02
C GLU A 460 43.28 3.65 -35.26
N SER A 461 44.07 4.72 -35.45
CA SER A 461 43.76 6.06 -34.96
C SER A 461 42.40 6.57 -35.48
N ALA A 462 42.03 6.23 -36.72
CA ALA A 462 40.75 6.62 -37.30
C ALA A 462 39.58 5.91 -36.61
N LYS A 463 39.73 4.60 -36.36
CA LYS A 463 38.76 3.77 -35.64
C LYS A 463 38.57 4.23 -34.19
N THR A 464 39.65 4.47 -33.45
CA THR A 464 39.55 4.98 -32.07
C THR A 464 38.88 6.35 -32.03
N ALA A 465 39.32 7.29 -32.87
CA ALA A 465 38.76 8.65 -32.89
C ALA A 465 37.26 8.68 -33.24
N VAL A 466 36.83 7.83 -34.17
CA VAL A 466 35.42 7.76 -34.58
C VAL A 466 34.56 6.99 -33.58
N GLU A 467 35.10 5.96 -32.91
CA GLU A 467 34.43 5.27 -31.81
C GLU A 467 34.21 6.21 -30.61
N ASP A 468 35.23 6.96 -30.20
CA ASP A 468 35.10 7.94 -29.10
C ASP A 468 34.10 9.04 -29.44
N ALA A 469 34.11 9.52 -30.69
CA ALA A 469 33.18 10.52 -31.16
C ALA A 469 31.75 9.98 -31.29
N GLY A 470 31.59 8.74 -31.72
CA GLY A 470 30.31 8.03 -31.80
C GLY A 470 29.71 7.79 -30.42
N ARG A 471 30.52 7.30 -29.46
CA ARG A 471 30.10 7.11 -28.06
C ARG A 471 29.66 8.42 -27.41
N ARG A 472 30.41 9.51 -27.60
CA ARG A 472 30.00 10.84 -27.13
C ARG A 472 28.68 11.33 -27.75
N THR A 473 28.46 11.05 -29.04
CA THR A 473 27.20 11.36 -29.70
C THR A 473 26.05 10.50 -29.15
N ALA A 474 26.28 9.23 -28.84
CA ALA A 474 25.31 8.37 -28.18
C ALA A 474 24.93 8.88 -26.78
N LEU A 475 25.93 9.27 -25.97
CA LEU A 475 25.73 9.85 -24.63
C LEU A 475 24.93 11.16 -24.69
N GLY A 476 25.21 12.03 -25.67
CA GLY A 476 24.44 13.26 -25.89
C GLY A 476 22.98 12.98 -26.23
N HIS A 477 22.70 12.00 -27.09
CA HIS A 477 21.32 11.59 -27.39
C HIS A 477 20.60 10.97 -26.19
N ALA A 478 21.34 10.23 -25.34
CA ALA A 478 20.81 9.64 -24.11
C ALA A 478 20.46 10.72 -23.08
N ALA A 479 21.32 11.73 -22.90
CA ALA A 479 21.05 12.85 -22.02
C ALA A 479 19.73 13.57 -22.38
N GLU A 480 19.47 13.72 -23.69
CA GLU A 480 18.25 14.35 -24.23
C GLU A 480 17.00 13.44 -24.15
N THR A 481 17.17 12.11 -24.04
CA THR A 481 16.08 11.12 -24.17
C THR A 481 16.00 10.19 -22.95
N PRO A 482 15.01 10.34 -22.06
CA PRO A 482 14.90 9.58 -20.81
C PRO A 482 14.97 8.05 -20.99
N GLN A 483 14.27 7.50 -21.98
CA GLN A 483 14.21 6.05 -22.21
C GLN A 483 15.56 5.50 -22.68
N LEU A 484 16.27 6.25 -23.53
CA LEU A 484 17.59 5.87 -24.01
C LEU A 484 18.62 5.94 -22.87
N ALA A 485 18.47 6.91 -21.96
CA ALA A 485 19.29 7.01 -20.75
C ALA A 485 19.09 5.82 -19.81
N ASP A 486 17.84 5.45 -19.50
CA ASP A 486 17.53 4.30 -18.65
C ASP A 486 18.07 2.99 -19.27
N GLN A 487 17.84 2.78 -20.57
CA GLN A 487 18.34 1.61 -21.30
C GLN A 487 19.87 1.53 -21.31
N LEU A 488 20.56 2.64 -21.60
CA LEU A 488 22.02 2.68 -21.64
C LEU A 488 22.63 2.36 -20.27
N ILE A 489 22.04 2.91 -19.20
CA ILE A 489 22.49 2.66 -17.83
C ILE A 489 22.23 1.20 -17.44
N ALA A 490 21.05 0.66 -17.75
CA ALA A 490 20.72 -0.75 -17.54
C ALA A 490 21.68 -1.68 -18.28
N GLU A 491 21.89 -1.48 -19.58
CA GLU A 491 22.84 -2.28 -20.37
C GLU A 491 24.27 -2.23 -19.80
N ALA A 492 24.72 -1.05 -19.36
CA ALA A 492 26.05 -0.90 -18.77
C ALA A 492 26.17 -1.67 -17.46
N ALA A 493 25.16 -1.60 -16.59
CA ALA A 493 25.09 -2.35 -15.34
C ALA A 493 25.10 -3.87 -15.59
N LEU A 494 24.29 -4.34 -16.55
CA LEU A 494 24.15 -5.77 -16.87
C LEU A 494 25.38 -6.39 -17.51
N ASN A 495 26.06 -5.65 -18.40
CA ASN A 495 27.20 -6.15 -19.15
C ASN A 495 28.54 -5.95 -18.41
N GLY A 496 28.51 -5.44 -17.17
CA GLY A 496 29.71 -5.19 -16.36
C GLY A 496 30.59 -4.07 -16.89
N THR A 497 30.04 -3.16 -17.70
CA THR A 497 30.75 -1.98 -18.25
C THR A 497 30.34 -0.69 -17.53
N PHE A 498 29.60 -0.81 -16.43
CA PHE A 498 29.15 0.30 -15.61
C PHE A 498 30.33 0.99 -14.91
N ALA A 499 30.29 2.32 -14.95
CA ALA A 499 31.19 3.20 -14.21
C ALA A 499 30.38 4.43 -13.76
N ARG A 500 30.66 4.98 -12.58
CA ARG A 500 29.83 6.06 -12.03
C ARG A 500 29.91 7.36 -12.83
N GLU A 501 30.99 7.58 -13.57
CA GLU A 501 31.12 8.70 -14.51
C GLU A 501 30.01 8.68 -15.58
N LEU A 502 29.52 7.48 -15.93
CA LEU A 502 28.41 7.32 -16.87
C LEU A 502 27.13 7.98 -16.35
N LEU A 503 26.85 7.88 -15.04
CA LEU A 503 25.68 8.50 -14.43
C LEU A 503 25.79 10.01 -14.49
N ALA A 504 26.96 10.56 -14.16
CA ALA A 504 27.20 12.01 -14.25
C ALA A 504 27.02 12.52 -15.69
N ASP A 505 27.57 11.81 -16.68
CA ASP A 505 27.50 12.20 -18.10
C ASP A 505 26.08 12.09 -18.68
N VAL A 506 25.30 11.07 -18.30
CA VAL A 506 23.99 10.78 -18.90
C VAL A 506 22.85 11.46 -18.16
N ILE A 507 22.85 11.43 -16.82
CA ILE A 507 21.73 11.91 -16.00
C ILE A 507 22.12 13.00 -15.00
N GLY A 508 23.41 13.26 -14.78
CA GLY A 508 23.89 14.27 -13.82
C GLY A 508 23.37 15.68 -14.11
N HIS A 509 23.19 16.05 -15.38
CA HIS A 509 22.62 17.35 -15.78
C HIS A 509 21.18 17.59 -15.32
N ARG A 510 20.48 16.58 -14.80
CA ARG A 510 19.12 16.67 -14.27
C ARG A 510 19.06 16.94 -12.76
N LEU A 511 20.19 16.78 -12.08
CA LEU A 511 20.35 17.05 -10.66
C LEU A 511 20.92 18.47 -10.43
N ALA A 512 20.92 18.94 -9.18
CA ALA A 512 21.68 20.14 -8.84
C ALA A 512 23.19 19.84 -8.90
N ASP A 513 24.04 20.82 -9.19
CA ASP A 513 25.49 20.62 -9.33
C ASP A 513 26.13 19.94 -8.10
N ALA A 514 25.61 20.22 -6.90
CA ALA A 514 26.04 19.56 -5.66
C ALA A 514 25.69 18.06 -5.67
N ASP A 515 24.42 17.72 -5.93
CA ASP A 515 23.94 16.33 -6.00
C ASP A 515 24.59 15.54 -7.15
N ALA A 516 24.79 16.18 -8.32
CA ALA A 516 25.44 15.55 -9.47
C ALA A 516 26.91 15.19 -9.18
N SER A 517 27.60 16.01 -8.38
CA SER A 517 28.99 15.74 -7.98
C SER A 517 29.13 14.55 -7.03
N GLU A 518 28.08 14.20 -6.29
CA GLU A 518 28.06 13.05 -5.39
C GLU A 518 28.13 11.71 -6.15
N PHE A 519 27.69 11.62 -7.42
CA PHE A 519 27.83 10.39 -8.20
C PHE A 519 29.28 9.91 -8.30
N ALA A 520 30.25 10.83 -8.32
CA ALA A 520 31.66 10.48 -8.41
C ALA A 520 32.29 10.11 -7.05
N ASP A 521 31.58 10.26 -5.93
CA ASP A 521 32.09 9.98 -4.59
C ASP A 521 32.02 8.47 -4.28
N PRO A 522 33.14 7.72 -4.25
CA PRO A 522 33.14 6.27 -4.00
C PRO A 522 32.43 5.88 -2.69
N ASP A 523 32.39 6.77 -1.70
CA ASP A 523 31.84 6.51 -0.37
C ASP A 523 30.35 6.90 -0.25
N ILE A 524 29.69 7.29 -1.35
CA ILE A 524 28.25 7.53 -1.37
C ILE A 524 27.49 6.25 -0.98
N GLY A 525 26.77 6.29 0.13
CA GLY A 525 26.04 5.12 0.62
C GLY A 525 24.91 4.69 -0.33
N VAL A 526 24.59 3.39 -0.33
CA VAL A 526 23.57 2.76 -1.19
C VAL A 526 22.22 3.51 -1.17
N ALA A 527 21.76 3.93 0.01
CA ALA A 527 20.53 4.70 0.15
C ALA A 527 20.58 6.06 -0.55
N ARG A 528 21.70 6.77 -0.43
CA ARG A 528 21.88 8.08 -1.08
C ARG A 528 22.02 7.93 -2.59
N LEU A 529 22.75 6.90 -3.05
CA LEU A 529 22.85 6.61 -4.49
C LEU A 529 21.47 6.27 -5.08
N ALA A 530 20.68 5.43 -4.41
CA ALA A 530 19.31 5.09 -4.83
C ALA A 530 18.39 6.32 -4.88
N GLU A 531 18.47 7.20 -3.88
CA GLU A 531 17.75 8.48 -3.83
C GLU A 531 18.13 9.37 -5.02
N LEU A 532 19.43 9.60 -5.27
CA LEU A 532 19.89 10.42 -6.40
C LEU A 532 19.45 9.86 -7.76
N LEU A 533 19.48 8.54 -7.93
CA LEU A 533 19.00 7.88 -9.14
C LEU A 533 17.49 8.07 -9.33
N ALA A 534 16.70 7.92 -8.26
CA ALA A 534 15.25 8.13 -8.27
C ALA A 534 14.90 9.61 -8.56
N ASP A 535 15.63 10.55 -7.96
CA ASP A 535 15.45 12.00 -8.11
C ASP A 535 15.69 12.50 -9.53
N THR A 536 16.43 11.75 -10.35
CA THR A 536 16.58 12.06 -11.77
C THR A 536 15.25 11.96 -12.54
N GLY A 537 14.31 11.15 -12.03
CA GLY A 537 13.03 10.84 -12.69
C GLY A 537 13.16 10.05 -13.99
N VAL A 538 14.36 9.54 -14.29
CA VAL A 538 14.70 8.84 -15.54
C VAL A 538 14.86 7.35 -15.32
N VAL A 539 15.63 7.01 -14.28
CA VAL A 539 16.08 5.65 -14.05
C VAL A 539 14.93 4.87 -13.41
N THR A 540 14.54 3.78 -14.04
CA THR A 540 13.43 2.96 -13.54
C THR A 540 13.87 2.15 -12.31
N PRO A 541 12.94 1.81 -11.39
CA PRO A 541 13.31 1.06 -10.18
C PRO A 541 14.08 -0.25 -10.44
N PRO A 542 13.78 -1.05 -11.49
CA PRO A 542 14.61 -2.19 -11.87
C PRO A 542 16.05 -1.80 -12.26
N THR A 543 16.22 -0.75 -13.06
CA THR A 543 17.54 -0.24 -13.45
C THR A 543 18.32 0.29 -12.25
N ILE A 544 17.65 0.93 -11.27
CA ILE A 544 18.30 1.35 -10.02
C ILE A 544 18.89 0.13 -9.32
N VAL A 545 18.14 -0.96 -9.19
CA VAL A 545 18.66 -2.20 -8.60
C VAL A 545 19.87 -2.73 -9.39
N ASP A 546 19.79 -2.79 -10.72
CA ASP A 546 20.91 -3.24 -11.55
C ASP A 546 22.16 -2.37 -11.36
N VAL A 547 21.99 -1.05 -11.24
CA VAL A 547 23.09 -0.11 -10.94
C VAL A 547 23.68 -0.38 -9.56
N LEU A 548 22.87 -0.54 -8.52
CA LEU A 548 23.36 -0.83 -7.17
C LEU A 548 24.12 -2.16 -7.12
N VAL A 549 23.64 -3.18 -7.82
CA VAL A 549 24.35 -4.46 -7.97
C VAL A 549 25.70 -4.27 -8.67
N ALA A 550 25.72 -3.55 -9.79
CA ALA A 550 26.95 -3.26 -10.54
C ALA A 550 27.94 -2.40 -9.74
N ASP A 551 27.43 -1.56 -8.83
CA ASP A 551 28.21 -0.74 -7.90
C ASP A 551 28.73 -1.51 -6.68
N GLY A 552 28.35 -2.79 -6.54
CA GLY A 552 28.84 -3.69 -5.49
C GLY A 552 28.01 -3.70 -4.21
N ALA A 553 26.78 -3.17 -4.22
CA ALA A 553 25.88 -3.25 -3.09
C ALA A 553 25.45 -4.70 -2.80
N THR A 554 25.31 -5.03 -1.52
CA THR A 554 24.85 -6.33 -1.06
C THR A 554 23.33 -6.46 -1.14
N VAL A 555 22.82 -7.70 -1.15
CA VAL A 555 21.37 -7.97 -1.16
C VAL A 555 20.66 -7.32 0.05
N ASP A 556 21.29 -7.33 1.22
CA ASP A 556 20.75 -6.71 2.44
C ASP A 556 20.63 -5.20 2.29
N GLU A 557 21.68 -4.54 1.77
CA GLU A 557 21.67 -3.09 1.54
C GLU A 557 20.60 -2.69 0.53
N ILE A 558 20.47 -3.44 -0.57
CA ILE A 558 19.45 -3.17 -1.59
C ILE A 558 18.04 -3.41 -1.03
N ALA A 559 17.83 -4.46 -0.23
CA ALA A 559 16.54 -4.74 0.39
C ALA A 559 16.03 -3.57 1.26
N THR A 560 16.93 -2.81 1.90
CA THR A 560 16.54 -1.63 2.70
C THR A 560 16.02 -0.45 1.87
N VAL A 561 16.41 -0.35 0.60
CA VAL A 561 16.08 0.80 -0.28
C VAL A 561 14.96 0.49 -1.27
N VAL A 562 14.68 -0.80 -1.54
CA VAL A 562 13.59 -1.24 -2.44
C VAL A 562 12.24 -0.54 -2.17
N PRO A 563 11.77 -0.40 -0.92
CA PRO A 563 10.51 0.31 -0.65
C PRO A 563 10.54 1.79 -1.03
N GLN A 564 11.70 2.43 -0.96
CA GLN A 564 11.90 3.86 -1.22
C GLN A 564 11.89 4.17 -2.72
N ILE A 565 12.41 3.26 -3.55
CA ILE A 565 12.45 3.42 -5.01
C ILE A 565 11.15 2.98 -5.71
N GLY A 566 10.16 2.47 -4.95
CA GLY A 566 8.85 2.12 -5.49
C GLY A 566 8.79 0.84 -6.33
N LEU A 567 9.75 -0.08 -6.18
CA LEU A 567 9.71 -1.39 -6.84
C LEU A 567 8.72 -2.32 -6.10
N PRO A 568 7.68 -2.88 -6.75
CA PRO A 568 6.75 -3.79 -6.09
C PRO A 568 7.46 -4.99 -5.47
N ILE A 569 7.07 -5.36 -4.24
CA ILE A 569 7.72 -6.44 -3.47
C ILE A 569 7.87 -7.75 -4.28
N PRO A 570 6.85 -8.25 -5.00
CA PRO A 570 7.01 -9.47 -5.81
C PRO A 570 8.06 -9.35 -6.93
N ALA A 571 8.18 -8.15 -7.53
CA ALA A 571 9.18 -7.89 -8.56
C ALA A 571 10.57 -7.80 -7.95
N ALA A 572 10.71 -7.13 -6.81
CA ALA A 572 11.97 -7.05 -6.07
C ALA A 572 12.48 -8.44 -5.64
N VAL A 573 11.60 -9.30 -5.13
CA VAL A 573 11.94 -10.68 -4.76
C VAL A 573 12.53 -11.44 -5.94
N ARG A 574 11.89 -11.37 -7.12
CA ARG A 574 12.40 -12.05 -8.33
C ARG A 574 13.74 -11.48 -8.76
N THR A 575 13.84 -10.16 -8.90
CA THR A 575 15.06 -9.50 -9.37
C THR A 575 16.25 -9.80 -8.47
N LEU A 576 16.09 -9.66 -7.15
CA LEU A 576 17.19 -9.92 -6.21
C LEU A 576 17.55 -11.40 -6.12
N ALA A 577 16.55 -12.30 -6.13
CA ALA A 577 16.82 -13.74 -6.15
C ALA A 577 17.61 -14.17 -7.38
N ASP A 578 17.20 -13.68 -8.57
CA ASP A 578 17.85 -14.02 -9.83
C ASP A 578 19.26 -13.39 -9.94
N ARG A 579 19.48 -12.19 -9.37
CA ARG A 579 20.76 -11.47 -9.41
C ARG A 579 21.81 -12.00 -8.46
N PHE A 580 21.41 -12.36 -7.25
CA PHE A 580 22.31 -12.82 -6.19
C PHE A 580 22.34 -14.35 -6.07
N GLU A 581 21.56 -15.07 -6.89
CA GLU A 581 21.39 -16.53 -6.82
C GLU A 581 20.93 -17.01 -5.42
N VAL A 582 20.09 -16.19 -4.76
CA VAL A 582 19.54 -16.44 -3.42
C VAL A 582 18.11 -16.98 -3.54
N PRO A 583 17.66 -17.94 -2.70
CA PRO A 583 16.29 -18.40 -2.70
C PRO A 583 15.28 -17.26 -2.51
N ARG A 584 14.20 -17.25 -3.31
CA ARG A 584 13.15 -16.21 -3.29
C ARG A 584 12.51 -16.01 -1.91
N VAL A 585 12.36 -17.09 -1.16
CA VAL A 585 11.83 -17.08 0.21
C VAL A 585 12.73 -16.29 1.15
N GLU A 586 14.05 -16.44 1.03
CA GLU A 586 15.03 -15.75 1.86
C GLU A 586 15.02 -14.25 1.57
N VAL A 587 15.03 -13.88 0.29
CA VAL A 587 14.88 -12.49 -0.15
C VAL A 587 13.55 -11.90 0.30
N GLY A 588 12.44 -12.65 0.18
CA GLY A 588 11.15 -12.19 0.65
C GLY A 588 11.11 -11.98 2.15
N SER A 589 11.80 -12.80 2.94
CA SER A 589 11.96 -12.56 4.39
C SER A 589 12.72 -11.26 4.68
N MET A 590 13.74 -10.92 3.89
CA MET A 590 14.48 -9.66 4.03
C MET A 590 13.59 -8.44 3.72
N LEU A 591 12.71 -8.58 2.72
CA LEU A 591 11.77 -7.52 2.30
C LEU A 591 10.48 -7.46 3.13
N GLY A 592 10.25 -8.39 4.05
CA GLY A 592 9.00 -8.49 4.81
C GLY A 592 7.79 -8.87 3.96
N ALA A 593 8.00 -9.66 2.89
CA ALA A 593 6.96 -10.09 1.96
C ALA A 593 5.91 -10.99 2.62
N THR A 594 4.66 -10.80 2.24
CA THR A 594 3.54 -11.68 2.60
C THR A 594 3.53 -12.95 1.75
N VAL A 595 2.76 -13.97 2.18
CA VAL A 595 2.60 -15.23 1.42
C VAL A 595 2.05 -14.98 0.00
N ASP A 596 1.08 -14.08 -0.14
CA ASP A 596 0.48 -13.73 -1.45
C ASP A 596 1.51 -13.05 -2.38
N GLU A 597 2.41 -12.23 -1.82
CA GLU A 597 3.49 -11.59 -2.55
C GLU A 597 4.58 -12.58 -2.96
N LEU A 598 4.93 -13.52 -2.08
CA LEU A 598 5.86 -14.62 -2.39
C LEU A 598 5.29 -15.54 -3.48
N GLN A 599 3.99 -15.83 -3.44
CA GLN A 599 3.30 -16.58 -4.49
C GLN A 599 3.32 -15.81 -5.81
N SER A 600 3.05 -14.50 -5.77
CA SER A 600 3.15 -13.61 -6.94
C SER A 600 4.58 -13.46 -7.47
N ALA A 601 5.59 -13.65 -6.61
CA ALA A 601 7.00 -13.74 -6.98
C ALA A 601 7.36 -15.10 -7.62
N GLY A 602 6.44 -16.06 -7.62
CA GLY A 602 6.62 -17.38 -8.21
C GLY A 602 7.26 -18.40 -7.27
N CYS A 603 7.08 -18.26 -5.95
CA CYS A 603 7.43 -19.33 -4.99
C CYS A 603 6.44 -20.48 -5.14
N SER A 604 6.95 -21.71 -5.11
CA SER A 604 6.15 -22.94 -5.15
C SER A 604 5.42 -23.18 -3.82
N PRO A 605 4.32 -23.94 -3.82
CA PRO A 605 3.63 -24.31 -2.58
C PRO A 605 4.53 -25.00 -1.55
N ALA A 606 5.52 -25.79 -2.00
CA ALA A 606 6.48 -26.45 -1.11
C ALA A 606 7.40 -25.45 -0.40
N GLU A 607 7.90 -24.45 -1.11
CA GLU A 607 8.71 -23.36 -0.56
C GLU A 607 7.90 -22.52 0.44
N LEU A 608 6.64 -22.20 0.11
CA LEU A 608 5.74 -21.45 0.98
C LEU A 608 5.38 -22.23 2.25
N LEU A 609 5.05 -23.52 2.14
CA LEU A 609 4.73 -24.37 3.29
C LEU A 609 5.93 -24.60 4.20
N SER A 610 7.15 -24.66 3.66
CA SER A 610 8.37 -24.79 4.45
C SER A 610 8.64 -23.53 5.28
N ALA A 611 8.45 -22.36 4.68
CA ALA A 611 8.82 -21.09 5.30
C ALA A 611 7.70 -20.45 6.14
N HIS A 612 6.45 -20.55 5.69
CA HIS A 612 5.27 -19.92 6.30
C HIS A 612 4.14 -20.94 6.54
N PRO A 613 4.40 -22.09 7.21
CA PRO A 613 3.42 -23.17 7.34
C PRO A 613 2.10 -22.71 7.96
N ARG A 614 2.15 -21.84 8.98
CA ARG A 614 0.95 -21.39 9.69
C ARG A 614 0.03 -20.52 8.83
N GLU A 615 0.60 -19.63 8.03
CA GLU A 615 -0.15 -18.68 7.21
C GLU A 615 -0.77 -19.39 6.01
N VAL A 616 0.00 -20.26 5.36
CA VAL A 616 -0.48 -21.08 4.23
C VAL A 616 -1.58 -22.04 4.66
N LEU A 617 -1.39 -22.77 5.78
CA LEU A 617 -2.39 -23.75 6.24
C LEU A 617 -3.73 -23.10 6.63
N ARG A 618 -3.71 -21.85 7.14
CA ARG A 618 -4.94 -21.12 7.49
C ARG A 618 -5.74 -20.62 6.28
N SER A 619 -5.12 -20.52 5.11
CA SER A 619 -5.81 -20.15 3.87
C SER A 619 -6.38 -21.35 3.11
N LEU A 620 -6.08 -22.59 3.53
CA LEU A 620 -6.59 -23.79 2.87
C LEU A 620 -8.08 -23.99 3.15
N ASP A 621 -8.77 -24.65 2.21
CA ASP A 621 -10.17 -25.04 2.40
C ASP A 621 -10.32 -26.24 3.35
N ALA A 622 -11.56 -26.57 3.72
CA ALA A 622 -11.85 -27.65 4.67
C ALA A 622 -11.86 -29.05 4.04
N ARG A 623 -11.49 -29.22 2.76
CA ARG A 623 -11.60 -30.54 2.11
C ARG A 623 -10.45 -31.44 2.55
N PRO A 624 -10.71 -32.70 2.95
CA PRO A 624 -9.66 -33.61 3.43
C PRO A 624 -8.50 -33.78 2.45
N HIS A 625 -8.79 -33.88 1.14
CA HIS A 625 -7.78 -34.00 0.10
C HIS A 625 -6.79 -32.83 0.02
N THR A 626 -7.22 -31.62 0.36
CA THR A 626 -6.35 -30.43 0.42
C THR A 626 -5.31 -30.59 1.53
N TRP A 627 -5.71 -31.16 2.67
CA TRP A 627 -4.85 -31.39 3.83
C TRP A 627 -3.93 -32.60 3.65
N GLU A 628 -4.36 -33.65 2.95
CA GLU A 628 -3.50 -34.76 2.48
C GLU A 628 -2.35 -34.23 1.61
N THR A 629 -2.68 -33.37 0.65
CA THR A 629 -1.71 -32.77 -0.28
C THR A 629 -0.74 -31.86 0.46
N ALA A 630 -1.24 -31.02 1.38
CA ALA A 630 -0.41 -30.13 2.18
C ALA A 630 0.53 -30.90 3.13
N ALA A 631 0.04 -31.95 3.79
CA ALA A 631 0.82 -32.83 4.65
C ALA A 631 1.97 -33.50 3.88
N THR A 632 1.65 -34.09 2.72
CA THR A 632 2.63 -34.73 1.85
C THR A 632 3.67 -33.73 1.37
N THR A 633 3.24 -32.55 0.92
CA THR A 633 4.14 -31.48 0.45
C THR A 633 5.11 -31.01 1.54
N MET A 634 4.67 -30.92 2.80
CA MET A 634 5.55 -30.57 3.93
C MET A 634 6.58 -31.66 4.23
N VAL A 635 6.20 -32.95 4.12
CA VAL A 635 7.15 -34.06 4.30
C VAL A 635 8.17 -34.10 3.17
N GLU A 636 7.71 -33.94 1.92
CA GLU A 636 8.57 -33.89 0.73
C GLU A 636 9.55 -32.71 0.76
N SER A 637 9.16 -31.58 1.36
CA SER A 637 10.06 -30.43 1.59
C SER A 637 11.05 -30.64 2.74
N GLY A 638 11.04 -31.80 3.41
CA GLY A 638 11.99 -32.18 4.46
C GLY A 638 11.51 -31.89 5.89
N THR A 639 10.25 -31.50 6.08
CA THR A 639 9.70 -31.27 7.42
C THR A 639 9.50 -32.60 8.16
N PRO A 640 9.99 -32.78 9.40
CA PRO A 640 9.80 -34.03 10.13
C PRO A 640 8.32 -34.34 10.36
N THR A 641 7.92 -35.60 10.19
CA THR A 641 6.52 -36.07 10.32
C THR A 641 5.85 -35.59 11.61
N ALA A 642 6.54 -35.67 12.76
CA ALA A 642 6.01 -35.19 14.04
C ALA A 642 5.69 -33.68 14.04
N THR A 643 6.48 -32.87 13.32
CA THR A 643 6.23 -31.44 13.17
C THR A 643 5.04 -31.18 12.25
N VAL A 644 4.90 -31.96 11.17
CA VAL A 644 3.74 -31.89 10.28
C VAL A 644 2.46 -32.23 11.04
N ILE A 645 2.43 -33.34 11.79
CA ILE A 645 1.27 -33.74 12.61
C ILE A 645 0.87 -32.63 13.59
N ARG A 646 1.84 -31.98 14.23
CA ARG A 646 1.57 -30.83 15.11
C ARG A 646 0.95 -29.64 14.35
N HIS A 647 1.38 -29.36 13.13
CA HIS A 647 0.79 -28.30 12.31
C HIS A 647 -0.63 -28.65 11.87
N LEU A 648 -0.89 -29.92 11.51
CA LEU A 648 -2.22 -30.41 11.18
C LEU A 648 -3.16 -30.26 12.39
N ALA A 649 -2.74 -30.73 13.56
CA ALA A 649 -3.52 -30.62 14.80
C ALA A 649 -3.87 -29.16 15.18
N ALA A 650 -2.96 -28.22 14.88
CA ALA A 650 -3.17 -26.81 15.24
C ALA A 650 -4.02 -26.01 14.23
N HIS A 651 -4.18 -26.50 13.00
CA HIS A 651 -4.70 -25.68 11.89
C HIS A 651 -5.77 -26.35 11.04
N ALA A 652 -5.93 -27.66 11.09
CA ALA A 652 -6.99 -28.34 10.36
C ALA A 652 -8.36 -27.81 10.82
N PRO A 653 -9.25 -27.43 9.88
CA PRO A 653 -10.54 -26.82 10.23
C PRO A 653 -11.60 -27.84 10.66
N THR A 654 -11.38 -29.13 10.37
CA THR A 654 -12.28 -30.22 10.78
C THR A 654 -11.49 -31.46 11.21
N PRO A 655 -12.08 -32.32 12.07
CA PRO A 655 -11.49 -33.60 12.47
C PRO A 655 -11.14 -34.52 11.30
N GLU A 656 -11.96 -34.54 10.24
CA GLU A 656 -11.69 -35.36 9.05
C GLU A 656 -10.50 -34.84 8.25
N ALA A 657 -10.35 -33.52 8.14
CA ALA A 657 -9.20 -32.92 7.47
C ALA A 657 -7.89 -33.21 8.23
N PHE A 658 -7.94 -33.15 9.56
CA PHE A 658 -6.84 -33.58 10.41
C PHE A 658 -6.50 -35.06 10.20
N ALA A 659 -7.48 -35.95 10.35
CA ALA A 659 -7.29 -37.39 10.30
C ALA A 659 -6.75 -37.84 8.93
N SER A 660 -7.33 -37.34 7.83
CA SER A 660 -6.83 -37.61 6.46
C SER A 660 -5.41 -37.13 6.26
N GLY A 661 -5.07 -35.92 6.71
CA GLY A 661 -3.71 -35.39 6.60
C GLY A 661 -2.68 -36.24 7.36
N VAL A 662 -3.02 -36.70 8.57
CA VAL A 662 -2.12 -37.54 9.39
C VAL A 662 -1.98 -38.94 8.81
N ALA A 663 -3.09 -39.58 8.41
CA ALA A 663 -3.08 -40.93 7.84
C ALA A 663 -2.30 -41.00 6.53
N MET A 664 -2.34 -39.94 5.72
CA MET A 664 -1.58 -39.87 4.46
C MET A 664 -0.05 -39.91 4.67
N ILE A 665 0.45 -39.39 5.79
CA ILE A 665 1.90 -39.30 6.05
C ILE A 665 2.42 -40.30 7.08
N CYS A 666 1.54 -41.08 7.72
CA CYS A 666 1.90 -41.99 8.78
C CYS A 666 0.98 -43.22 8.78
N ASP A 667 1.40 -44.31 8.14
CA ASP A 667 0.58 -45.54 8.07
C ASP A 667 0.42 -46.29 9.41
N ARG A 668 1.18 -45.91 10.44
CA ARG A 668 1.25 -46.62 11.72
C ARG A 668 0.39 -45.89 12.78
N PRO A 669 -0.74 -46.45 13.21
CA PRO A 669 -1.64 -45.78 14.15
C PRO A 669 -0.96 -45.50 15.50
N GLU A 670 -0.10 -46.39 15.98
CA GLU A 670 0.63 -46.17 17.24
C GLU A 670 1.57 -44.95 17.20
N VAL A 671 2.16 -44.66 16.04
CA VAL A 671 3.03 -43.48 15.85
C VAL A 671 2.18 -42.22 15.66
N ALA A 672 1.07 -42.33 14.93
CA ALA A 672 0.15 -41.22 14.71
C ALA A 672 -0.47 -40.74 16.03
N PHE A 673 -0.97 -41.64 16.87
CA PHE A 673 -1.53 -41.29 18.19
C PHE A 673 -0.46 -40.71 19.13
N ALA A 674 0.75 -41.28 19.16
CA ALA A 674 1.84 -40.76 19.98
C ALA A 674 2.24 -39.31 19.64
N HIS A 675 2.16 -38.91 18.36
CA HIS A 675 2.45 -37.54 17.94
C HIS A 675 1.24 -36.60 18.04
N SER A 676 0.01 -37.13 17.94
CA SER A 676 -1.22 -36.33 17.93
C SER A 676 -1.74 -36.02 19.33
N ALA A 677 -1.58 -36.93 20.29
CA ALA A 677 -2.20 -36.90 21.62
C ALA A 677 -1.95 -35.61 22.43
N ARG A 678 -0.86 -34.89 22.16
CA ARG A 678 -0.48 -33.67 22.88
C ARG A 678 -1.03 -32.38 22.26
N HIS A 679 -1.55 -32.45 21.03
CA HIS A 679 -1.81 -31.28 20.21
C HIS A 679 -3.20 -31.28 19.57
N ALA A 680 -3.79 -32.45 19.35
CA ALA A 680 -5.10 -32.61 18.72
C ALA A 680 -6.24 -32.54 19.75
N HIS A 681 -7.41 -32.10 19.30
CA HIS A 681 -8.62 -32.10 20.13
C HIS A 681 -9.23 -33.50 20.24
N SER A 682 -10.21 -33.65 21.12
CA SER A 682 -10.88 -34.93 21.37
C SER A 682 -11.52 -35.52 20.11
N ASP A 683 -12.20 -34.69 19.34
CA ASP A 683 -12.88 -35.05 18.09
C ASP A 683 -11.88 -35.43 16.98
N ASP A 684 -10.74 -34.74 16.93
CA ASP A 684 -9.65 -35.02 15.98
C ASP A 684 -9.06 -36.42 16.21
N LEU A 685 -8.82 -36.78 17.47
CA LEU A 685 -8.31 -38.10 17.85
C LEU A 685 -9.35 -39.22 17.61
N ALA A 686 -10.64 -38.92 17.78
CA ALA A 686 -11.71 -39.85 17.44
C ALA A 686 -11.80 -40.09 15.92
N ALA A 687 -11.74 -39.01 15.12
CA ALA A 687 -11.69 -39.09 13.66
C ALA A 687 -10.44 -39.84 13.16
N LEU A 688 -9.30 -39.67 13.85
CA LEU A 688 -8.08 -40.42 13.59
C LEU A 688 -8.27 -41.92 13.89
N GLY A 689 -9.00 -42.29 14.93
CA GLY A 689 -9.37 -43.69 15.18
C GLY A 689 -10.22 -44.28 14.06
N SER A 690 -11.23 -43.53 13.61
CA SER A 690 -12.12 -43.92 12.52
C SER A 690 -11.40 -44.09 11.19
N ILE A 691 -10.45 -43.21 10.85
CA ILE A 691 -9.74 -43.29 9.56
C ILE A 691 -8.79 -44.50 9.46
N TYR A 692 -8.26 -44.96 10.59
CA TYR A 692 -7.49 -46.21 10.67
C TYR A 692 -8.39 -47.45 10.85
N GLU A 693 -9.71 -47.29 10.79
CA GLU A 693 -10.69 -48.37 10.99
C GLU A 693 -10.50 -49.11 12.33
N LEU A 694 -10.19 -48.37 13.40
CA LEU A 694 -9.93 -48.94 14.72
C LEU A 694 -11.22 -49.17 15.51
N GLU A 695 -11.31 -50.34 16.12
CA GLU A 695 -12.32 -50.61 17.15
C GLU A 695 -12.14 -49.69 18.37
N PRO A 696 -13.22 -49.25 19.04
CA PRO A 696 -13.13 -48.33 20.18
C PRO A 696 -12.20 -48.79 21.31
N ALA A 697 -12.10 -50.11 21.55
CA ALA A 697 -11.17 -50.67 22.53
C ALA A 697 -9.70 -50.51 22.13
N THR A 698 -9.40 -50.57 20.83
CA THR A 698 -8.05 -50.36 20.29
C THR A 698 -7.70 -48.88 20.37
N THR A 699 -8.63 -47.98 20.05
CA THR A 699 -8.47 -46.53 20.22
C THR A 699 -8.20 -46.17 21.69
N ALA A 700 -8.93 -46.78 22.63
CA ALA A 700 -8.70 -46.61 24.07
C ALA A 700 -7.28 -46.98 24.49
N GLN A 701 -6.77 -48.11 24.00
CA GLN A 701 -5.42 -48.56 24.29
C GLN A 701 -4.36 -47.61 23.73
N LEU A 702 -4.53 -47.14 22.48
CA LEU A 702 -3.59 -46.20 21.86
C LEU A 702 -3.58 -44.83 22.55
N LEU A 703 -4.73 -44.35 23.04
CA LEU A 703 -4.82 -43.13 23.84
C LEU A 703 -4.09 -43.27 25.19
N ALA A 704 -4.20 -44.43 25.84
CA ALA A 704 -3.42 -44.74 27.04
C ALA A 704 -1.92 -44.79 26.75
N ASP A 705 -1.51 -45.53 25.71
CA ASP A 705 -0.10 -45.72 25.36
C ASP A 705 0.58 -44.39 24.94
N ALA A 706 -0.17 -43.49 24.31
CA ALA A 706 0.28 -42.15 23.93
C ALA A 706 0.38 -41.17 25.13
N GLY A 707 -0.16 -41.54 26.29
CA GLY A 707 -0.21 -40.68 27.48
C GLY A 707 -1.12 -39.46 27.29
N THR A 708 -2.25 -39.62 26.60
CA THR A 708 -3.22 -38.54 26.36
C THR A 708 -3.80 -38.04 27.68
N HIS A 709 -4.08 -36.73 27.76
CA HIS A 709 -4.70 -36.14 28.95
C HIS A 709 -6.05 -36.83 29.27
N PRO A 710 -6.34 -37.20 30.53
CA PRO A 710 -7.52 -37.98 30.91
C PRO A 710 -8.86 -37.47 30.37
N ALA A 711 -9.09 -36.16 30.45
CA ALA A 711 -10.32 -35.55 29.94
C ALA A 711 -10.45 -35.69 28.42
N THR A 712 -9.37 -35.38 27.68
CA THR A 712 -9.33 -35.49 26.23
C THR A 712 -9.44 -36.95 25.78
N ALA A 713 -8.77 -37.86 26.47
CA ALA A 713 -8.82 -39.29 26.19
C ALA A 713 -10.24 -39.85 26.35
N TYR A 714 -10.94 -39.47 27.43
CA TYR A 714 -12.31 -39.86 27.67
C TYR A 714 -13.28 -39.26 26.65
N GLU A 715 -13.18 -37.96 26.35
CA GLU A 715 -14.00 -37.29 25.34
C GLU A 715 -13.81 -37.91 23.94
N SER A 716 -12.57 -38.21 23.55
CA SER A 716 -12.27 -38.95 22.30
C SER A 716 -12.92 -40.33 22.27
N LEU A 717 -12.95 -41.02 23.42
CA LEU A 717 -13.56 -42.34 23.56
C LEU A 717 -15.08 -42.30 23.42
N VAL A 718 -15.73 -41.31 24.03
CA VAL A 718 -17.17 -41.08 23.88
C VAL A 718 -17.51 -40.82 22.40
N ALA A 719 -16.72 -40.01 21.71
CA ALA A 719 -16.87 -39.76 20.29
C ALA A 719 -16.62 -41.03 19.44
N ALA A 720 -15.59 -41.84 19.77
CA ALA A 720 -15.31 -43.11 19.09
C ALA A 720 -16.38 -44.19 19.30
N CYS A 721 -17.16 -44.09 20.39
CA CYS A 721 -18.31 -44.94 20.69
C CYS A 721 -19.63 -44.41 20.11
N ASP A 722 -19.60 -43.47 19.16
CA ASP A 722 -20.80 -42.82 18.58
C ASP A 722 -21.73 -42.18 19.65
N GLY A 723 -21.15 -41.75 20.78
CA GLY A 723 -21.88 -41.17 21.90
C GLY A 723 -22.48 -42.19 22.89
N ASP A 724 -22.18 -43.49 22.75
CA ASP A 724 -22.54 -44.50 23.75
C ASP A 724 -21.68 -44.37 25.01
N VAL A 725 -22.21 -43.64 25.99
CA VAL A 725 -21.54 -43.35 27.26
C VAL A 725 -21.30 -44.62 28.08
N GLU A 726 -22.21 -45.61 28.05
CA GLU A 726 -22.03 -46.85 28.83
C GLU A 726 -20.86 -47.68 28.27
N ALA A 727 -20.73 -47.73 26.93
CA ALA A 727 -19.60 -48.36 26.28
C ALA A 727 -18.27 -47.61 26.54
N ALA A 728 -18.29 -46.27 26.47
CA ALA A 728 -17.13 -45.44 26.73
C ALA A 728 -16.64 -45.54 28.19
N ASP A 729 -17.55 -45.54 29.16
CA ASP A 729 -17.25 -45.73 30.59
C ASP A 729 -16.56 -47.08 30.84
N ALA A 730 -17.11 -48.15 30.28
CA ALA A 730 -16.54 -49.49 30.42
C ALA A 730 -15.12 -49.60 29.83
N LEU A 731 -14.87 -48.93 28.70
CA LEU A 731 -13.55 -48.90 28.07
C LEU A 731 -12.57 -47.98 28.79
N SER A 732 -13.03 -46.85 29.31
CA SER A 732 -12.24 -45.90 30.10
C SER A 732 -11.70 -46.53 31.38
N ILE A 733 -12.56 -47.24 32.12
CA ILE A 733 -12.17 -47.99 33.33
C ILE A 733 -11.15 -49.07 32.98
N ARG A 734 -11.36 -49.78 31.86
CA ARG A 734 -10.55 -50.94 31.47
C ARG A 734 -9.17 -50.58 30.94
N HIS A 735 -9.06 -49.52 30.14
CA HIS A 735 -7.84 -49.20 29.40
C HIS A 735 -7.12 -47.95 29.91
N LEU A 736 -7.87 -46.96 30.42
CA LEU A 736 -7.29 -45.72 30.94
C LEU A 736 -7.13 -45.73 32.48
N ASN A 737 -7.70 -46.73 33.17
CA ASN A 737 -7.86 -46.74 34.64
C ASN A 737 -8.55 -45.46 35.17
N LEU A 738 -9.44 -44.88 34.37
CA LEU A 738 -10.20 -43.70 34.74
C LEU A 738 -11.63 -44.11 35.11
N ASP A 739 -12.06 -43.76 36.33
CA ASP A 739 -13.47 -43.83 36.72
C ASP A 739 -14.12 -42.47 36.40
N PRO A 740 -14.96 -42.39 35.34
CA PRO A 740 -15.55 -41.12 34.92
C PRO A 740 -16.50 -40.53 35.97
N THR A 741 -16.96 -41.32 36.94
CA THR A 741 -17.77 -40.82 38.07
C THR A 741 -16.96 -40.01 39.10
N THR A 742 -15.62 -39.99 38.96
CA THR A 742 -14.68 -39.26 39.84
C THR A 742 -14.06 -38.02 39.19
N LEU A 743 -14.37 -37.73 37.92
CA LEU A 743 -13.88 -36.54 37.21
C LEU A 743 -14.70 -35.30 37.64
N ASP A 744 -14.20 -34.55 38.62
CA ASP A 744 -14.78 -33.26 39.01
C ASP A 744 -14.27 -32.14 38.07
N GLU A 745 -15.09 -31.13 37.75
CA GLU A 745 -14.71 -29.97 36.88
C GLU A 745 -13.51 -29.15 37.43
N ARG A 746 -12.97 -29.53 38.60
CA ARG A 746 -11.88 -28.87 39.32
C ARG A 746 -10.65 -29.75 39.53
N ASP A 747 -10.64 -30.99 39.07
CA ASP A 747 -9.42 -31.81 39.09
C ASP A 747 -8.48 -31.39 37.95
N VAL A 748 -7.86 -30.23 38.16
CA VAL A 748 -6.68 -29.78 37.41
C VAL A 748 -5.56 -30.75 37.76
N VAL A 749 -5.32 -31.73 36.89
CA VAL A 749 -4.09 -32.52 36.92
C VAL A 749 -2.94 -31.57 36.64
N VAL A 750 -2.12 -31.35 37.66
CA VAL A 750 -0.95 -30.48 37.57
C VAL A 750 0.09 -31.13 36.67
N ASP A 751 0.41 -30.50 35.53
CA ASP A 751 1.42 -30.99 34.59
C ASP A 751 2.84 -30.85 35.17
N LEU A 752 3.33 -31.92 35.80
CA LEU A 752 4.66 -32.01 36.40
C LEU A 752 5.81 -31.90 35.38
N THR A 753 5.56 -31.85 34.08
CA THR A 753 6.60 -31.69 33.05
C THR A 753 6.81 -30.23 32.63
N THR A 754 5.95 -29.32 33.08
CA THR A 754 6.10 -27.86 32.89
C THR A 754 6.63 -27.19 34.16
N THR A 755 7.42 -26.12 34.01
CA THR A 755 7.95 -25.34 35.15
C THR A 755 6.83 -24.75 36.03
N GLN A 756 5.65 -24.56 35.45
CA GLN A 756 4.48 -24.02 36.16
C GLN A 756 3.74 -25.12 36.91
N GLY A 757 3.46 -26.27 36.29
CA GLY A 757 2.86 -27.38 37.03
C GLY A 757 3.80 -27.94 38.09
N LEU A 758 5.11 -27.98 37.85
CA LEU A 758 6.08 -28.35 38.88
C LEU A 758 6.10 -27.36 40.07
N ARG A 759 5.76 -26.09 39.86
CA ARG A 759 5.57 -25.10 40.94
C ARG A 759 4.25 -25.25 41.69
N GLU A 760 3.18 -25.58 40.99
CA GLU A 760 1.84 -25.74 41.55
C GLU A 760 1.69 -27.05 42.35
N ALA A 761 2.49 -28.07 42.02
CA ALA A 761 2.53 -29.34 42.75
C ALA A 761 3.43 -29.35 44.00
N LEU A 762 4.37 -28.40 44.13
CA LEU A 762 5.25 -28.31 45.29
C LEU A 762 4.54 -27.57 46.44
N PRO A 763 4.51 -28.11 47.67
CA PRO A 763 3.88 -27.43 48.79
C PRO A 763 4.62 -26.12 49.13
N THR A 764 3.87 -25.05 49.42
CA THR A 764 4.43 -23.78 49.89
C THR A 764 5.10 -24.01 51.24
N PRO A 765 6.37 -23.62 51.45
CA PRO A 765 7.09 -23.93 52.66
C PRO A 765 6.44 -23.23 53.86
N VAL A 766 5.82 -24.02 54.75
CA VAL A 766 5.43 -23.54 56.07
C VAL A 766 6.72 -23.47 56.90
N ALA A 767 7.09 -22.27 57.34
CA ALA A 767 8.36 -21.95 57.97
C ALA A 767 8.62 -22.61 59.36
N ALA A 768 8.00 -23.74 59.68
CA ALA A 768 8.05 -24.34 61.02
C ALA A 768 8.12 -25.88 61.05
N SER A 769 8.61 -26.53 60.00
CA SER A 769 8.77 -27.99 59.96
C SER A 769 10.21 -28.38 59.62
N GLU A 770 10.96 -28.89 60.61
CA GLU A 770 12.30 -29.49 60.47
C GLU A 770 12.24 -30.91 59.84
N LEU A 771 11.44 -31.10 58.80
CA LEU A 771 11.46 -32.34 58.01
C LEU A 771 12.29 -32.10 56.76
N ASP A 772 13.29 -32.95 56.53
CA ASP A 772 14.21 -32.89 55.41
C ASP A 772 13.44 -32.92 54.07
N LEU A 773 13.88 -32.12 53.11
CA LEU A 773 13.26 -32.00 51.78
C LEU A 773 13.15 -33.37 51.09
N ALA A 774 14.08 -34.28 51.40
CA ALA A 774 14.07 -35.66 50.92
C ALA A 774 12.88 -36.49 51.45
N GLU A 775 12.47 -36.31 52.72
CA GLU A 775 11.31 -37.02 53.29
C GLU A 775 9.99 -36.47 52.76
N GLN A 776 9.92 -35.17 52.49
CA GLN A 776 8.74 -34.53 51.89
C GLN A 776 8.53 -34.98 50.43
N LEU A 777 9.61 -35.19 49.68
CA LEU A 777 9.57 -35.74 48.32
C LEU A 777 9.23 -37.24 48.30
N ALA A 778 9.72 -38.02 49.27
CA ALA A 778 9.40 -39.45 49.38
C ALA A 778 7.90 -39.70 49.66
N ALA A 779 7.27 -38.85 50.48
CA ALA A 779 5.84 -38.94 50.77
C ALA A 779 4.93 -38.59 49.56
N LEU A 780 5.45 -37.85 48.58
CA LEU A 780 4.74 -37.52 47.34
C LEU A 780 4.74 -38.70 46.35
N VAL A 781 5.83 -39.48 46.33
CA VAL A 781 5.97 -40.69 45.51
C VAL A 781 5.05 -41.81 46.01
N ASP A 782 4.87 -41.95 47.33
CA ASP A 782 4.00 -42.96 47.96
C ASP A 782 2.48 -42.72 47.73
N ARG A 783 2.08 -41.52 47.29
CA ARG A 783 0.68 -41.17 47.00
C ARG A 783 0.29 -41.32 45.53
N THR A 784 1.24 -41.66 44.66
CA THR A 784 0.97 -41.95 43.26
C THR A 784 0.88 -43.47 43.11
N PRO A 785 -0.26 -44.06 42.70
CA PRO A 785 -0.31 -45.49 42.45
C PRO A 785 0.61 -45.81 41.26
N LEU A 786 1.73 -46.49 41.55
CA LEU A 786 2.56 -47.08 40.52
C LEU A 786 1.75 -48.15 39.79
N ILE A 787 1.49 -47.93 38.50
CA ILE A 787 1.02 -49.00 37.59
C ILE A 787 2.12 -50.08 37.60
N PRO A 788 1.80 -51.32 37.99
CA PRO A 788 2.77 -52.40 37.86
C PRO A 788 3.01 -52.65 36.38
N LEU A 789 4.25 -52.42 35.93
CA LEU A 789 4.74 -53.02 34.69
C LEU A 789 4.63 -54.54 34.86
N SER A 790 3.61 -55.15 34.28
CA SER A 790 3.52 -56.61 34.24
C SER A 790 4.70 -57.14 33.44
N PRO A 791 5.42 -58.14 33.97
CA PRO A 791 6.52 -58.77 33.25
C PRO A 791 5.96 -59.51 32.05
N THR A 792 6.69 -59.42 30.95
CA THR A 792 6.54 -60.29 29.78
C THR A 792 6.30 -61.74 30.20
N GLY A 793 5.15 -62.29 29.79
CA GLY A 793 4.84 -63.69 29.95
C GLY A 793 5.83 -64.56 29.17
N GLY A 794 6.74 -65.20 29.90
CA GLY A 794 7.40 -66.44 29.51
C GLY A 794 6.84 -67.58 30.35
N ASN A 795 6.41 -68.66 29.69
CA ASN A 795 5.75 -69.83 30.25
C ASN A 795 6.51 -70.55 31.39
N GLU A 796 5.68 -71.17 32.25
CA GLU A 796 5.75 -72.51 32.90
C GLU A 796 5.78 -72.53 34.43
N PRO A 797 5.14 -73.54 35.08
CA PRO A 797 3.95 -74.33 34.72
C PRO A 797 2.71 -74.04 35.59
#